data_AF-A0A3T0N8K4-F1
#
_entry.id   AF-A0A3T0N8K4-F1
#
_cell.length_a   1.000
_cell.length_b   1.000
_cell.length_c   1.000
_cell.angle_alpha   90.00
_cell.angle_beta   90.00
_cell.angle_gamma   90.00
#
_symmetry.space_group_name_H-M   'P 1'
#
loop_
_entity.id
_entity.type
_entity.pdbx_description
1 polymer ?
#
loop_
_entity_poly.entity_id
_entity_poly.type
_entity_poly.pdbx_seq_one_letter_code
_entity_poly.pdbx_strand_id
1 'polypeptide(L)'
;MNTTLNITRLPRPFDTELGAEVRTLVPALDGEMAALVSGAAGSSPFLKELIGREADWLEEALADPEAAVAQVFEFCRTLPLDQIKPGLRQAKRRVALITALADLSGGWALEQVTRVLADFGALAADVAIKAEIEALIRRNKLPGMDEDDIATAGGLSILAMGKMGAYELNYSSDIDLICLFDETRFDPDDFQLARQSMVRATRNMCATLSDRTEDGYVFRTDLRLRPDPSVTPVCLAMEAAERYYESLGRTWERTAYIKARACAGDIAAGERFLKTLKPFVWRRHLDFAAIQDAHEMRLRIRENKGVGGAIVVPGHDMKLGRGGIREIEFFTQTRQLIAGGRDESLRLRGTVEGLAALANRDWVATEVAAKLTEHYRAHREVEHRIQMIHDAQTHRMPKTEEGLARVACLMDLDPAALISQIESRLTEVHGLTEDFFAPDNGTGATPLLSQELNGDVIARWPTYPALRSARGARIFERLKPELLARLSKTAKPSEALMALDGFLAGLPAGVQLFSLLEANPQLIDLLVDIAGTSPTLASHLSRNSAVFDAVIGGSFFDDWPGTAALQADLSLRLSQETDYEAQLDGARRWCKEWHFRIGVHFLRGLTSAQDSGAHYAQLAEAVIAALCPVVVAQFASKHGPPPGRGAAVLAMGSLGSGQINAQSDLDIIVIYDPLGEDMSQGKRSLATRPYYARMTQALITALTAPMAQGRLYEVDMRLRPSGSKGPVATSWGSFTHYQKNEAWVWEHLALTRARVVAGAPELAQDIEKFRKDVLSAPRDRVKILTEMAEMRRRLATAKTPDGVWDAKVGGGRMLDIELTSQVGALLEGNTIQNVGAGLQATVASGWLQVADATYLHGSYDLFWSVQTAARLLSSTGINTANLGEGGAQFLCRSTGFDSLEHLQDELERRYEACNTLIASALKREGATLDQD
;
A
#
# COMPACT_ATOMS: atom_id res chain seq x y z
N MET A 1 -41.40 10.60 19.26
CA MET A 1 -41.27 9.57 18.21
C MET A 1 -42.13 8.41 18.66
N ASN A 2 -43.02 7.88 17.83
CA ASN A 2 -43.85 6.73 18.22
C ASN A 2 -42.91 5.57 18.58
N THR A 3 -42.84 5.22 19.87
CA THR A 3 -42.03 4.13 20.43
C THR A 3 -42.69 2.76 20.24
N THR A 4 -43.92 2.73 19.72
CA THR A 4 -44.68 1.52 19.43
C THR A 4 -44.11 0.77 18.23
N LEU A 5 -43.96 -0.55 18.36
CA LEU A 5 -43.53 -1.45 17.27
C LEU A 5 -44.41 -1.26 16.03
N ASN A 6 -43.81 -0.81 14.93
CA ASN A 6 -44.51 -0.59 13.67
C ASN A 6 -44.64 -1.90 12.88
N ILE A 7 -45.84 -2.47 12.83
CA ILE A 7 -46.08 -3.74 12.15
C ILE A 7 -46.29 -3.49 10.65
N THR A 8 -45.44 -4.08 9.81
CA THR A 8 -45.53 -3.98 8.34
C THR A 8 -45.96 -5.28 7.68
N ARG A 9 -45.86 -6.41 8.40
CA ARG A 9 -46.32 -7.74 7.98
C ARG A 9 -46.64 -8.58 9.23
N LEU A 10 -47.43 -9.65 9.06
CA LEU A 10 -47.79 -10.54 10.16
C LEU A 10 -47.54 -12.00 9.78
N PRO A 11 -46.87 -12.81 10.62
CA PRO A 11 -46.79 -14.24 10.38
C PRO A 11 -48.18 -14.87 10.51
N ARG A 12 -48.46 -15.90 9.70
CA ARG A 12 -49.67 -16.71 9.80
C ARG A 12 -49.40 -17.92 10.72
N PRO A 13 -50.37 -18.38 11.52
CA PRO A 13 -50.20 -19.60 12.31
C PRO A 13 -50.31 -20.82 11.40
N PHE A 14 -49.23 -21.60 11.31
CA PHE A 14 -49.25 -22.90 10.63
C PHE A 14 -50.15 -23.89 11.37
N ASP A 15 -50.06 -23.91 12.71
CA ASP A 15 -50.97 -24.58 13.62
C ASP A 15 -51.84 -23.54 14.34
N THR A 16 -53.12 -23.47 13.95
CA THR A 16 -54.07 -22.48 14.48
C THR A 16 -54.45 -22.75 15.93
N GLU A 17 -54.44 -24.01 16.38
CA GLU A 17 -54.78 -24.38 17.75
C GLU A 17 -53.67 -23.94 18.71
N LEU A 18 -52.40 -24.19 18.34
CA LEU A 18 -51.25 -23.73 19.13
C LEU A 18 -51.16 -22.21 19.21
N GLY A 19 -51.47 -21.50 18.11
CA GLY A 19 -51.54 -20.04 18.11
C GLY A 19 -52.60 -19.51 19.08
N ALA A 20 -53.79 -20.13 19.07
CA ALA A 20 -54.88 -19.76 19.97
C ALA A 20 -54.56 -20.08 21.45
N GLU A 21 -53.90 -21.22 21.72
CA GLU A 21 -53.43 -21.60 23.07
C GLU A 21 -52.52 -20.51 23.65
N VAL A 22 -51.48 -20.10 22.92
CA VAL A 22 -50.52 -19.11 23.42
C VAL A 22 -51.15 -17.73 23.60
N ARG A 23 -52.14 -17.37 22.78
CA ARG A 23 -52.88 -16.12 22.97
C ARG A 23 -53.54 -16.02 24.34
N THR A 24 -53.93 -17.15 24.95
CA THR A 24 -54.50 -17.15 26.31
C THR A 24 -53.50 -16.81 27.40
N LEU A 25 -52.19 -16.97 27.14
CA LEU A 25 -51.10 -16.66 28.08
C LEU A 25 -50.78 -15.17 28.13
N VAL A 26 -51.18 -14.39 27.12
CA VAL A 26 -50.93 -12.95 27.01
C VAL A 26 -52.23 -12.19 26.70
N PRO A 27 -53.23 -12.23 27.59
CA PRO A 27 -54.59 -11.76 27.32
C PRO A 27 -54.70 -10.24 27.11
N ALA A 28 -53.70 -9.48 27.53
CA ALA A 28 -53.65 -8.03 27.40
C ALA A 28 -53.22 -7.56 25.99
N LEU A 29 -52.59 -8.43 25.19
CA LEU A 29 -52.27 -8.11 23.80
C LEU A 29 -53.54 -8.22 22.93
N ASP A 30 -53.82 -7.18 22.14
CA ASP A 30 -54.94 -7.13 21.21
C ASP A 30 -54.49 -6.80 19.77
N GLY A 31 -55.46 -6.73 18.84
CA GLY A 31 -55.23 -6.33 17.45
C GLY A 31 -54.09 -7.08 16.74
N GLU A 32 -53.22 -6.31 16.08
CA GLU A 32 -52.08 -6.83 15.32
C GLU A 32 -51.00 -7.45 16.22
N MET A 33 -50.82 -6.98 17.46
CA MET A 33 -49.87 -7.56 18.41
C MET A 33 -50.28 -8.97 18.82
N ALA A 34 -51.57 -9.18 19.07
CA ALA A 34 -52.10 -10.52 19.34
C ALA A 34 -51.95 -11.45 18.13
N ALA A 35 -52.18 -10.94 16.92
CA ALA A 35 -52.01 -11.70 15.68
C ALA A 35 -50.54 -12.09 15.45
N LEU A 36 -49.59 -11.19 15.72
CA LEU A 36 -48.16 -11.43 15.64
C LEU A 36 -47.72 -12.58 16.55
N VAL A 37 -48.13 -12.53 17.82
CA VAL A 37 -47.80 -13.58 18.80
C VAL A 37 -48.43 -14.92 18.42
N SER A 38 -49.71 -14.91 18.02
CA SER A 38 -50.41 -16.11 17.58
C SER A 38 -49.75 -16.75 16.34
N GLY A 39 -49.38 -15.94 15.35
CA GLY A 39 -48.73 -16.41 14.14
C GLY A 39 -47.32 -16.95 14.39
N ALA A 40 -46.54 -16.26 15.23
CA ALA A 40 -45.21 -16.69 15.62
C ALA A 40 -45.25 -18.03 16.39
N ALA A 41 -46.11 -18.15 17.41
CA ALA A 41 -46.24 -19.35 18.21
C ALA A 41 -46.83 -20.53 17.43
N GLY A 42 -47.83 -20.30 16.58
CA GLY A 42 -48.44 -21.32 15.74
C GLY A 42 -47.51 -21.87 14.65
N SER A 43 -46.42 -21.16 14.34
CA SER A 43 -45.46 -21.56 13.30
C SER A 43 -44.07 -21.89 13.85
N SER A 44 -43.79 -21.64 15.13
CA SER A 44 -42.53 -21.97 15.79
C SER A 44 -42.76 -22.53 17.20
N PRO A 45 -42.52 -23.83 17.40
CA PRO A 45 -42.49 -24.42 18.74
C PRO A 45 -41.49 -23.75 19.69
N PHE A 46 -40.36 -23.26 19.16
CA PHE A 46 -39.39 -22.52 19.97
C PHE A 46 -39.95 -21.18 20.47
N LEU A 47 -40.58 -20.39 19.60
CA LEU A 47 -41.19 -19.12 20.01
C LEU A 47 -42.39 -19.35 20.93
N LYS A 48 -43.16 -20.43 20.72
CA LYS A 48 -44.22 -20.87 21.65
C LYS A 48 -43.68 -21.01 23.07
N GLU A 49 -42.57 -21.72 23.24
CA GLU A 49 -41.93 -21.92 24.55
C GLU A 49 -41.45 -20.61 25.16
N LEU A 50 -40.78 -19.75 24.38
CA LEU A 50 -40.29 -18.47 24.87
C LEU A 50 -41.42 -17.54 25.33
N ILE A 51 -42.50 -17.46 24.55
CA ILE A 51 -43.68 -16.65 24.91
C ILE A 51 -44.29 -17.17 26.21
N GLY A 52 -44.42 -18.49 26.37
CA GLY A 52 -44.96 -19.07 27.60
C GLY A 52 -44.09 -18.80 28.83
N ARG A 53 -42.76 -18.83 28.69
CA ARG A 53 -41.83 -18.58 29.81
C ARG A 53 -41.72 -17.11 30.20
N GLU A 54 -41.88 -16.19 29.26
CA GLU A 54 -41.68 -14.75 29.46
C GLU A 54 -42.98 -13.94 29.28
N ALA A 55 -44.15 -14.58 29.47
CA ALA A 55 -45.47 -13.99 29.23
C ALA A 55 -45.68 -12.69 30.04
N ASP A 56 -45.31 -12.70 31.32
CA ASP A 56 -45.45 -11.56 32.24
C ASP A 56 -44.58 -10.35 31.85
N TRP A 57 -43.53 -10.57 31.05
CA TRP A 57 -42.62 -9.52 30.58
C TRP A 57 -42.98 -9.03 29.17
N LEU A 58 -43.63 -9.88 28.37
CA LEU A 58 -43.77 -9.68 26.93
C LEU A 58 -44.61 -8.45 26.56
N GLU A 59 -45.66 -8.16 27.32
CA GLU A 59 -46.58 -7.05 27.03
C GLU A 59 -45.85 -5.70 27.04
N GLU A 60 -45.19 -5.37 28.16
CA GLU A 60 -44.41 -4.14 28.30
C GLU A 60 -43.25 -4.12 27.29
N ALA A 61 -42.62 -5.28 27.05
CA ALA A 61 -41.51 -5.39 26.11
C ALA A 61 -41.92 -5.09 24.66
N LEU A 62 -43.12 -5.50 24.21
CA LEU A 62 -43.61 -5.24 22.86
C LEU A 62 -44.08 -3.79 22.67
N ALA A 63 -44.47 -3.11 23.75
CA ALA A 63 -44.84 -1.70 23.69
C ALA A 63 -43.65 -0.80 23.33
N ASP A 64 -42.45 -1.14 23.81
CA ASP A 64 -41.17 -0.50 23.44
C ASP A 64 -40.02 -1.53 23.36
N PRO A 65 -39.87 -2.19 22.20
CA PRO A 65 -38.87 -3.25 22.01
C PRO A 65 -37.42 -2.79 22.21
N GLU A 66 -37.11 -1.54 21.89
CA GLU A 66 -35.75 -0.99 22.03
C GLU A 66 -35.41 -0.75 23.50
N ALA A 67 -36.35 -0.15 24.25
CA ALA A 67 -36.20 0.01 25.69
C ALA A 67 -36.11 -1.36 26.40
N ALA A 68 -36.90 -2.34 25.97
CA ALA A 68 -36.87 -3.69 26.53
C ALA A 68 -35.50 -4.36 26.35
N VAL A 69 -34.90 -4.26 25.17
CA VAL A 69 -33.52 -4.76 24.93
C VAL A 69 -32.51 -4.03 25.80
N ALA A 70 -32.61 -2.71 25.91
CA ALA A 70 -31.69 -1.92 26.74
C ALA A 70 -31.77 -2.32 28.22
N GLN A 71 -32.98 -2.54 28.74
CA GLN A 71 -33.20 -3.03 30.12
C GLN A 71 -32.61 -4.42 30.34
N VAL A 72 -32.78 -5.35 29.38
CA VAL A 72 -32.17 -6.69 29.48
C VAL A 72 -30.64 -6.61 29.46
N PHE A 73 -30.06 -5.70 28.67
CA PHE A 73 -28.61 -5.50 28.66
C PHE A 73 -28.11 -4.94 29.99
N GLU A 74 -28.83 -3.99 30.58
CA GLU A 74 -28.47 -3.45 31.89
C GLU A 74 -28.61 -4.48 33.01
N PHE A 75 -29.65 -5.32 32.94
CA PHE A 75 -29.79 -6.48 33.81
C PHE A 75 -28.55 -7.38 33.74
N CYS A 76 -28.05 -7.71 32.54
CA CYS A 76 -26.84 -8.52 32.39
C CYS A 76 -25.60 -7.89 33.05
N ARG A 77 -25.42 -6.57 32.95
CA ARG A 77 -24.26 -5.87 33.52
C ARG A 77 -24.27 -5.84 35.05
N THR A 78 -25.45 -5.94 35.66
CA THR A 78 -25.66 -5.83 37.10
C THR A 78 -25.84 -7.19 37.78
N LEU A 79 -25.71 -8.31 37.04
CA LEU A 79 -25.79 -9.65 37.59
C LEU A 79 -24.68 -9.90 38.62
N PRO A 80 -25.02 -10.37 39.84
CA PRO A 80 -24.01 -10.85 40.78
C PRO A 80 -23.39 -12.16 40.28
N LEU A 81 -22.15 -12.45 40.72
CA LEU A 81 -21.34 -13.58 40.22
C LEU A 81 -22.05 -14.95 40.27
N ASP A 82 -22.86 -15.20 41.29
CA ASP A 82 -23.61 -16.45 41.47
C ASP A 82 -24.84 -16.56 40.55
N GLN A 83 -25.31 -15.43 40.00
CA GLN A 83 -26.48 -15.35 39.11
C GLN A 83 -26.10 -15.19 37.63
N ILE A 84 -24.82 -15.08 37.28
CA ILE A 84 -24.36 -14.92 35.88
C ILE A 84 -24.93 -16.02 34.98
N LYS A 85 -24.86 -17.29 35.40
CA LYS A 85 -25.31 -18.44 34.60
C LYS A 85 -26.82 -18.43 34.32
N PRO A 86 -27.71 -18.40 35.33
CA PRO A 86 -29.15 -18.36 35.09
C PRO A 86 -29.61 -17.02 34.46
N GLY A 87 -29.03 -15.90 34.89
CA GLY A 87 -29.36 -14.56 34.39
C GLY A 87 -29.08 -14.37 32.91
N LEU A 88 -27.91 -14.80 32.41
CA LEU A 88 -27.60 -14.71 30.97
C LEU A 88 -28.51 -15.59 30.11
N ARG A 89 -29.02 -16.71 30.64
CA ARG A 89 -29.97 -17.59 29.94
C ARG A 89 -31.37 -16.96 29.87
N GLN A 90 -31.83 -16.34 30.95
CA GLN A 90 -33.05 -15.53 30.93
C GLN A 90 -32.92 -14.38 29.92
N ALA A 91 -31.80 -13.66 29.94
CA ALA A 91 -31.54 -12.59 28.98
C ALA A 91 -31.54 -13.10 27.54
N LYS A 92 -30.95 -14.27 27.26
CA LYS A 92 -30.98 -14.90 25.93
C LYS A 92 -32.42 -15.18 25.47
N ARG A 93 -33.28 -15.73 26.34
CA ARG A 93 -34.69 -15.97 26.01
C ARG A 93 -35.40 -14.66 25.66
N ARG A 94 -35.26 -13.64 26.49
CA ARG A 94 -35.89 -12.32 26.29
C ARG A 94 -35.42 -11.63 25.02
N VAL A 95 -34.10 -11.55 24.80
CA VAL A 95 -33.53 -10.95 23.58
C VAL A 95 -33.94 -11.73 22.33
N ALA A 96 -33.87 -13.07 22.36
CA ALA A 96 -34.29 -13.88 21.22
C ALA A 96 -35.77 -13.68 20.88
N LEU A 97 -36.63 -13.63 21.91
CA LEU A 97 -38.07 -13.45 21.75
C LEU A 97 -38.43 -12.08 21.16
N ILE A 98 -37.99 -10.99 21.80
CA ILE A 98 -38.36 -9.64 21.36
C ILE A 98 -37.80 -9.33 19.97
N THR A 99 -36.57 -9.75 19.71
CA THR A 99 -35.95 -9.58 18.40
C THR A 99 -36.70 -10.39 17.33
N ALA A 100 -37.11 -11.63 17.64
CA ALA A 100 -37.87 -12.46 16.70
C ALA A 100 -39.23 -11.86 16.35
N LEU A 101 -39.96 -11.31 17.33
CA LEU A 101 -41.25 -10.68 17.08
C LEU A 101 -41.10 -9.37 16.30
N ALA A 102 -40.08 -8.56 16.59
CA ALA A 102 -39.78 -7.35 15.82
C ALA A 102 -39.33 -7.65 14.37
N ASP A 103 -38.60 -8.75 14.16
CA ASP A 103 -38.16 -9.24 12.84
C ASP A 103 -39.33 -9.82 12.01
N LEU A 104 -40.18 -10.64 12.64
CA LEU A 104 -41.36 -11.24 12.02
C LEU A 104 -42.40 -10.19 11.64
N SER A 105 -42.61 -9.18 12.48
CA SER A 105 -43.53 -8.07 12.19
C SER A 105 -43.03 -7.12 11.10
N GLY A 106 -41.74 -7.20 10.76
CA GLY A 106 -41.08 -6.22 9.89
C GLY A 106 -40.94 -4.84 10.53
N GLY A 107 -41.06 -4.74 11.86
CA GLY A 107 -40.86 -3.50 12.59
C GLY A 107 -39.40 -3.13 12.81
N TRP A 108 -38.49 -4.12 12.78
CA TRP A 108 -37.04 -3.92 12.71
C TRP A 108 -36.49 -4.33 11.36
N ALA A 109 -35.59 -3.49 10.82
CA ALA A 109 -34.78 -3.87 9.66
C ALA A 109 -33.83 -5.02 10.03
N LEU A 110 -33.41 -5.81 9.04
CA LEU A 110 -32.47 -6.93 9.24
C LEU A 110 -31.21 -6.48 9.98
N GLU A 111 -30.62 -5.33 9.61
CA GLU A 111 -29.40 -4.81 10.22
C GLU A 111 -29.57 -4.47 11.70
N GLN A 112 -30.77 -4.04 12.11
CA GLN A 112 -31.09 -3.81 13.52
C GLN A 112 -31.19 -5.14 14.27
N VAL A 113 -31.89 -6.12 13.71
CA VAL A 113 -32.01 -7.49 14.24
C VAL A 113 -30.63 -8.12 14.46
N THR A 114 -29.78 -8.11 13.44
CA THR A 114 -28.47 -8.74 13.52
C THR A 114 -27.51 -7.99 14.46
N ARG A 115 -27.66 -6.66 14.57
CA ARG A 115 -26.90 -5.84 15.52
C ARG A 115 -27.27 -6.17 16.96
N VAL A 116 -28.56 -6.21 17.31
CA VAL A 116 -29.03 -6.57 18.66
C VAL A 116 -28.50 -7.94 19.08
N LEU A 117 -28.57 -8.94 18.19
CA LEU A 117 -28.03 -10.27 18.46
C LEU A 117 -26.51 -10.26 18.66
N ALA A 118 -25.77 -9.53 17.82
CA ALA A 118 -24.31 -9.42 17.92
C ALA A 118 -23.86 -8.67 19.19
N ASP A 119 -24.58 -7.62 19.58
CA ASP A 119 -24.31 -6.83 20.79
C ASP A 119 -24.63 -7.64 22.05
N PHE A 120 -25.71 -8.42 22.04
CA PHE A 120 -26.00 -9.34 23.13
C PHE A 120 -24.92 -10.43 23.27
N GLY A 121 -24.45 -10.99 22.15
CA GLY A 121 -23.32 -11.93 22.16
C GLY A 121 -22.04 -11.33 22.74
N ALA A 122 -21.75 -10.07 22.41
CA ALA A 122 -20.58 -9.36 22.91
C ALA A 122 -20.69 -9.10 24.42
N LEU A 123 -21.86 -8.60 24.86
CA LEU A 123 -22.15 -8.34 26.26
C LEU A 123 -22.09 -9.62 27.10
N ALA A 124 -22.68 -10.72 26.63
CA ALA A 124 -22.66 -11.99 27.34
C ALA A 124 -21.23 -12.52 27.50
N ALA A 125 -20.38 -12.39 26.47
CA ALA A 125 -18.96 -12.73 26.56
C ALA A 125 -18.22 -11.83 27.54
N ASP A 126 -18.48 -10.52 27.53
CA ASP A 126 -17.84 -9.53 28.40
C ASP A 126 -18.18 -9.77 29.88
N VAL A 127 -19.47 -9.91 30.19
CA VAL A 127 -19.96 -10.20 31.55
C VAL A 127 -19.39 -11.53 32.05
N ALA A 128 -19.41 -12.58 31.21
CA ALA A 128 -18.90 -13.88 31.60
C ALA A 128 -17.37 -13.89 31.80
N ILE A 129 -16.58 -13.24 30.95
CA ILE A 129 -15.12 -13.22 31.10
C ILE A 129 -14.70 -12.38 32.31
N LYS A 130 -15.32 -11.22 32.54
CA LYS A 130 -15.01 -10.35 33.68
C LYS A 130 -15.35 -11.01 35.01
N ALA A 131 -16.46 -11.75 35.09
CA ALA A 131 -16.81 -12.55 36.26
C ALA A 131 -15.74 -13.61 36.58
N GLU A 132 -15.17 -14.27 35.56
CA GLU A 132 -14.09 -15.25 35.76
C GLU A 132 -12.77 -14.58 36.18
N ILE A 133 -12.45 -13.41 35.63
CA ILE A 133 -11.27 -12.63 36.03
C ILE A 133 -11.41 -12.12 37.47
N GLU A 134 -12.55 -11.56 37.85
CA GLU A 134 -12.85 -11.15 39.23
C GLU A 134 -12.67 -12.32 40.22
N ALA A 135 -13.18 -13.50 39.86
CA ALA A 135 -13.01 -14.69 40.69
C ALA A 135 -11.54 -15.15 40.82
N LEU A 136 -10.71 -14.95 39.79
CA LEU A 136 -9.28 -15.26 39.83
C LEU A 136 -8.48 -14.23 40.66
N ILE A 137 -8.80 -12.95 40.52
CA ILE A 137 -8.17 -11.84 41.27
C ILE A 137 -8.44 -12.01 42.77
N ARG A 138 -9.71 -12.20 43.16
CA ARG A 138 -10.09 -12.43 44.57
C ARG A 138 -9.42 -13.64 45.22
N ARG A 139 -8.97 -14.61 44.42
CA ARG A 139 -8.27 -15.83 44.87
C ARG A 139 -6.75 -15.74 44.76
N ASN A 140 -6.21 -14.57 44.40
CA ASN A 140 -4.79 -14.35 44.12
C ASN A 140 -4.24 -15.37 43.10
N LYS A 141 -5.01 -15.65 42.04
CA LYS A 141 -4.63 -16.56 40.96
C LYS A 141 -4.26 -15.84 39.66
N LEU A 142 -4.39 -14.51 39.61
CA LEU A 142 -3.90 -13.69 38.51
C LEU A 142 -2.81 -12.76 39.07
N PRO A 143 -1.52 -12.97 38.73
CA PRO A 143 -0.41 -12.27 39.36
C PRO A 143 -0.38 -10.79 38.97
N GLY A 144 -0.05 -9.91 39.92
CA GLY A 144 0.13 -8.47 39.68
C GLY A 144 -1.15 -7.70 39.36
N MET A 145 -2.33 -8.29 39.52
CA MET A 145 -3.63 -7.68 39.20
C MET A 145 -4.46 -7.43 40.45
N ASP A 146 -5.23 -6.35 40.46
CA ASP A 146 -6.16 -5.96 41.54
C ASP A 146 -7.59 -5.69 41.03
N GLU A 147 -8.48 -5.16 41.88
CA GLU A 147 -9.89 -4.95 41.52
C GLU A 147 -10.08 -3.95 40.36
N ASP A 148 -9.17 -2.98 40.17
CA ASP A 148 -9.27 -2.01 39.08
C ASP A 148 -9.04 -2.69 37.71
N ASP A 149 -8.37 -3.84 37.71
CA ASP A 149 -8.08 -4.62 36.50
C ASP A 149 -9.25 -5.48 36.00
N ILE A 150 -10.32 -5.63 36.80
CA ILE A 150 -11.52 -6.38 36.40
C ILE A 150 -12.18 -5.72 35.19
N ALA A 151 -12.22 -4.38 35.16
CA ALA A 151 -12.83 -3.62 34.08
C ALA A 151 -12.17 -3.89 32.71
N THR A 152 -10.88 -4.24 32.71
CA THR A 152 -10.09 -4.60 31.51
C THR A 152 -9.83 -6.10 31.41
N ALA A 153 -10.52 -6.93 32.21
CA ALA A 153 -10.33 -8.38 32.25
C ALA A 153 -8.84 -8.79 32.41
N GLY A 154 -8.05 -8.01 33.17
CA GLY A 154 -6.62 -8.25 33.36
C GLY A 154 -5.78 -8.18 32.06
N GLY A 155 -6.23 -7.46 31.04
CA GLY A 155 -5.60 -7.36 29.73
C GLY A 155 -6.03 -8.43 28.73
N LEU A 156 -7.01 -9.28 29.07
CA LEU A 156 -7.59 -10.23 28.12
C LEU A 156 -8.59 -9.53 27.21
N SER A 157 -8.38 -9.61 25.90
CA SER A 157 -9.28 -9.14 24.86
C SER A 157 -9.91 -10.31 24.09
N ILE A 158 -11.18 -10.17 23.75
CA ILE A 158 -11.92 -11.12 22.92
C ILE A 158 -12.25 -10.45 21.58
N LEU A 159 -11.80 -11.07 20.49
CA LEU A 159 -12.15 -10.67 19.13
C LEU A 159 -13.33 -11.50 18.65
N ALA A 160 -14.44 -10.84 18.31
CA ALA A 160 -15.53 -11.44 17.56
C ALA A 160 -15.14 -11.56 16.09
N MET A 161 -15.34 -12.75 15.53
CA MET A 161 -15.04 -13.07 14.14
C MET A 161 -16.35 -13.25 13.34
N GLY A 162 -16.22 -13.40 12.03
CA GLY A 162 -17.33 -13.80 11.16
C GLY A 162 -18.54 -12.86 11.28
N LYS A 163 -19.75 -13.44 11.37
CA LYS A 163 -21.00 -12.67 11.42
C LYS A 163 -21.10 -11.77 12.65
N MET A 164 -20.67 -12.23 13.83
CA MET A 164 -20.71 -11.43 15.05
C MET A 164 -19.80 -10.20 14.96
N GLY A 165 -18.60 -10.37 14.40
CA GLY A 165 -17.64 -9.27 14.24
C GLY A 165 -18.12 -8.19 13.25
N ALA A 166 -18.93 -8.57 12.26
CA ALA A 166 -19.56 -7.67 11.30
C ALA A 166 -20.93 -7.11 11.70
N TYR A 167 -21.43 -7.37 12.92
CA TYR A 167 -22.81 -7.05 13.34
C TYR A 167 -23.92 -7.71 12.50
N GLU A 168 -23.63 -8.88 11.95
CA GLU A 168 -24.47 -9.65 11.04
C GLU A 168 -24.92 -10.98 11.65
N LEU A 169 -24.92 -11.14 12.99
CA LEU A 169 -25.23 -12.40 13.68
C LEU A 169 -26.67 -12.87 13.41
N ASN A 170 -26.90 -14.18 13.29
CA ASN A 170 -28.23 -14.79 13.16
C ASN A 170 -28.67 -15.47 14.47
N TYR A 171 -29.92 -15.91 14.55
CA TYR A 171 -30.55 -16.38 15.80
C TYR A 171 -29.83 -17.59 16.41
N SER A 172 -29.49 -18.57 15.57
CA SER A 172 -28.89 -19.84 15.97
C SER A 172 -27.52 -20.03 15.30
N SER A 173 -26.56 -19.17 15.64
CA SER A 173 -25.14 -19.29 15.29
C SER A 173 -24.26 -19.65 16.47
N ASP A 174 -23.10 -20.21 16.14
CA ASP A 174 -21.95 -20.18 17.03
C ASP A 174 -21.37 -18.75 17.05
N ILE A 175 -20.90 -18.29 18.20
CA ILE A 175 -20.06 -17.08 18.29
C ILE A 175 -18.60 -17.50 18.08
N ASP A 176 -18.05 -17.11 16.94
CA ASP A 176 -16.66 -17.35 16.58
C ASP A 176 -15.77 -16.33 17.31
N LEU A 177 -14.93 -16.78 18.25
CA LEU A 177 -14.09 -15.92 19.09
C LEU A 177 -12.61 -16.27 18.98
N ILE A 178 -11.76 -15.24 19.04
CA ILE A 178 -10.32 -15.37 19.31
C ILE A 178 -10.02 -14.63 20.61
N CYS A 179 -9.51 -15.35 21.61
CA CYS A 179 -9.17 -14.79 22.91
C CYS A 179 -7.66 -14.54 23.00
N LEU A 180 -7.26 -13.32 23.28
CA LEU A 180 -5.87 -12.89 23.39
C LEU A 180 -5.67 -12.17 24.72
N PHE A 181 -4.46 -12.15 25.27
CA PHE A 181 -4.14 -11.30 26.41
C PHE A 181 -2.84 -10.53 26.19
N ASP A 182 -2.81 -9.29 26.68
CA ASP A 182 -1.64 -8.42 26.66
C ASP A 182 -0.62 -8.91 27.70
N GLU A 183 0.37 -9.67 27.24
CA GLU A 183 1.41 -10.24 28.09
C GLU A 183 2.31 -9.19 28.74
N THR A 184 2.37 -7.96 28.21
CA THR A 184 3.21 -6.88 28.75
C THR A 184 2.71 -6.36 30.10
N ARG A 185 1.49 -6.72 30.48
CA ARG A 185 0.88 -6.41 31.77
C ARG A 185 1.37 -7.30 32.91
N PHE A 186 2.13 -8.36 32.61
CA PHE A 186 2.62 -9.32 33.58
C PHE A 186 4.14 -9.28 33.64
N ASP A 187 4.70 -9.52 34.83
CA ASP A 187 6.13 -9.73 34.95
C ASP A 187 6.55 -11.00 34.14
N PRO A 188 7.69 -10.97 33.42
CA PRO A 188 8.17 -12.15 32.69
C PRO A 188 8.25 -13.43 33.52
N ASP A 189 8.55 -13.34 34.82
CA ASP A 189 8.62 -14.50 35.72
C ASP A 189 7.24 -15.10 36.02
N ASP A 190 6.18 -14.28 35.93
CA ASP A 190 4.79 -14.64 36.19
C ASP A 190 4.01 -15.05 34.92
N PHE A 191 4.62 -14.90 33.73
CA PHE A 191 3.96 -15.12 32.44
C PHE A 191 3.24 -16.48 32.33
N GLN A 192 3.86 -17.57 32.80
CA GLN A 192 3.25 -18.90 32.71
C GLN A 192 2.03 -19.05 33.61
N LEU A 193 2.04 -18.41 34.78
CA LEU A 193 0.91 -18.41 35.70
C LEU A 193 -0.24 -17.58 35.12
N ALA A 194 0.06 -16.38 34.62
CA ALA A 194 -0.90 -15.53 33.93
C ALA A 194 -1.55 -16.26 32.75
N ARG A 195 -0.74 -16.89 31.88
CA ARG A 195 -1.24 -17.69 30.74
C ARG A 195 -2.18 -18.81 31.17
N GLN A 196 -1.84 -19.55 32.23
CA GLN A 196 -2.71 -20.62 32.74
C GLN A 196 -4.05 -20.08 33.24
N SER A 197 -4.03 -18.95 33.93
CA SER A 197 -5.23 -18.27 34.43
C SER A 197 -6.11 -17.73 33.30
N MET A 198 -5.53 -17.10 32.27
CA MET A 198 -6.26 -16.63 31.09
C MET A 198 -6.91 -17.77 30.29
N VAL A 199 -6.19 -18.88 30.12
CA VAL A 199 -6.72 -20.09 29.47
C VAL A 199 -7.88 -20.69 30.28
N ARG A 200 -7.77 -20.70 31.61
CA ARG A 200 -8.84 -21.18 32.49
C ARG A 200 -10.08 -20.28 32.43
N ALA A 201 -9.91 -18.96 32.54
CA ALA A 201 -10.99 -17.98 32.44
C ALA A 201 -11.73 -18.13 31.10
N THR A 202 -10.99 -18.26 30.00
CA THR A 202 -11.57 -18.47 28.66
C THR A 202 -12.41 -19.75 28.58
N ARG A 203 -11.92 -20.88 29.10
CA ARG A 203 -12.68 -22.14 29.12
C ARG A 203 -13.96 -22.05 29.95
N ASN A 204 -13.86 -21.41 31.12
CA ASN A 204 -15.00 -21.25 32.01
C ASN A 204 -16.07 -20.32 31.40
N MET A 205 -15.65 -19.22 30.77
CA MET A 205 -16.53 -18.34 29.99
C MET A 205 -17.25 -19.15 28.89
N CYS A 206 -16.53 -19.93 28.09
CA CYS A 206 -17.12 -20.79 27.07
C CYS A 206 -18.16 -21.76 27.64
N ALA A 207 -17.88 -22.38 28.79
CA ALA A 207 -18.83 -23.26 29.49
C ALA A 207 -20.06 -22.50 29.98
N THR A 208 -19.88 -21.34 30.61
CA THR A 208 -20.97 -20.47 31.08
C THR A 208 -21.94 -20.13 29.95
N LEU A 209 -21.42 -19.86 28.74
CA LEU A 209 -22.22 -19.53 27.56
C LEU A 209 -22.82 -20.76 26.86
N SER A 210 -22.06 -21.85 26.72
CA SER A 210 -22.41 -23.00 25.86
C SER A 210 -23.17 -24.13 26.57
N ASP A 211 -22.96 -24.32 27.88
CA ASP A 211 -23.56 -25.45 28.60
C ASP A 211 -25.09 -25.39 28.56
N ARG A 212 -25.73 -26.51 28.23
CA ARG A 212 -27.20 -26.62 28.26
C ARG A 212 -27.65 -26.99 29.67
N THR A 213 -28.53 -26.16 30.21
CA THR A 213 -29.17 -26.35 31.52
C THR A 213 -30.69 -26.42 31.33
N GLU A 214 -31.46 -26.55 32.42
CA GLU A 214 -32.94 -26.45 32.38
C GLU A 214 -33.44 -25.09 31.85
N ASP A 215 -32.62 -24.05 32.00
CA ASP A 215 -32.85 -22.71 31.47
C ASP A 215 -32.39 -22.52 30.02
N GLY A 216 -31.85 -23.56 29.40
CA GLY A 216 -31.26 -23.53 28.07
C GLY A 216 -29.77 -23.18 28.07
N TYR A 217 -29.33 -22.49 27.02
CA TYR A 217 -27.95 -22.03 26.78
C TYR A 217 -27.96 -20.56 26.32
N VAL A 218 -26.80 -19.90 26.30
CA VAL A 218 -26.68 -18.51 25.84
C VAL A 218 -26.23 -18.47 24.38
N PHE A 219 -25.01 -18.94 24.12
CA PHE A 219 -24.43 -19.09 22.79
C PHE A 219 -23.46 -20.26 22.79
N ARG A 220 -23.44 -21.01 21.69
CA ARG A 220 -22.34 -21.93 21.42
C ARG A 220 -21.10 -21.12 21.06
N THR A 221 -19.96 -21.43 21.65
CA THR A 221 -18.69 -20.75 21.34
C THR A 221 -17.82 -21.59 20.43
N ASP A 222 -17.25 -21.00 19.38
CA ASP A 222 -16.24 -21.63 18.52
C ASP A 222 -14.93 -20.85 18.60
N LEU A 223 -13.84 -21.53 18.99
CA LEU A 223 -12.50 -20.96 19.11
C LEU A 223 -11.55 -21.44 18.00
N ARG A 224 -12.06 -22.11 16.96
CA ARG A 224 -11.23 -22.76 15.93
C ARG A 224 -10.62 -21.79 14.91
N LEU A 225 -11.05 -20.53 14.88
CA LEU A 225 -10.44 -19.50 14.02
C LEU A 225 -9.14 -18.91 14.57
N ARG A 226 -8.73 -19.29 15.79
CA ARG A 226 -7.46 -18.88 16.39
C ARG A 226 -6.26 -19.50 15.66
N PRO A 227 -5.03 -18.94 15.81
CA PRO A 227 -3.81 -19.50 15.23
C PRO A 227 -3.65 -20.99 15.51
N ASP A 228 -3.43 -21.82 14.48
CA ASP A 228 -3.28 -23.28 14.55
C ASP A 228 -4.03 -23.95 15.73
N PRO A 229 -5.36 -24.07 15.64
CA PRO A 229 -6.20 -24.47 16.77
C PRO A 229 -5.95 -25.91 17.24
N SER A 230 -5.15 -26.69 16.50
CA SER A 230 -4.80 -28.06 16.84
C SER A 230 -3.71 -28.15 17.91
N VAL A 231 -2.85 -27.13 18.02
CA VAL A 231 -1.68 -27.12 18.91
C VAL A 231 -1.65 -25.92 19.86
N THR A 232 -2.40 -24.86 19.57
CA THR A 232 -2.41 -23.65 20.40
C THR A 232 -3.45 -23.70 21.51
N PRO A 233 -3.16 -23.04 22.66
CA PRO A 233 -4.15 -22.88 23.73
C PRO A 233 -5.35 -22.04 23.25
N VAL A 234 -6.45 -22.15 23.99
CA VAL A 234 -7.70 -21.41 23.67
C VAL A 234 -7.58 -19.90 23.88
N CYS A 235 -6.56 -19.45 24.60
CA CYS A 235 -6.19 -18.04 24.77
C CYS A 235 -4.68 -17.90 24.57
N LEU A 236 -4.24 -16.94 23.75
CA LEU A 236 -2.85 -16.72 23.39
C LEU A 236 -2.35 -15.36 23.89
N ALA A 237 -1.04 -15.25 24.13
CA ALA A 237 -0.38 -13.95 24.26
C ALA A 237 -0.44 -13.22 22.90
N MET A 238 -0.55 -11.89 22.92
CA MET A 238 -0.66 -11.07 21.71
C MET A 238 0.60 -11.20 20.84
N GLU A 239 1.80 -11.05 21.40
CA GLU A 239 3.05 -11.24 20.63
C GLU A 239 3.12 -12.62 19.95
N ALA A 240 2.66 -13.67 20.62
CA ALA A 240 2.67 -15.02 20.03
C ALA A 240 1.74 -15.14 18.83
N ALA A 241 0.57 -14.50 18.87
CA ALA A 241 -0.36 -14.44 17.75
C ALA A 241 0.18 -13.55 16.62
N GLU A 242 0.80 -12.42 16.93
CA GLU A 242 1.44 -11.53 15.95
C GLU A 242 2.53 -12.26 15.15
N ARG A 243 3.46 -12.92 15.86
CA ARG A 243 4.53 -13.73 15.23
C ARG A 243 3.97 -14.83 14.32
N TYR A 244 2.84 -15.46 14.70
CA TYR A 244 2.19 -16.46 13.86
C TYR A 244 1.67 -15.86 12.56
N TYR A 245 0.92 -14.75 12.63
CA TYR A 245 0.32 -14.16 11.44
C TYR A 245 1.37 -13.55 10.49
N GLU A 246 2.47 -13.03 11.04
CA GLU A 246 3.60 -12.54 10.25
C GLU A 246 4.29 -13.66 9.47
N SER A 247 4.52 -14.82 10.10
CA SER A 247 5.34 -15.91 9.53
C SER A 247 4.56 -16.99 8.79
N LEU A 248 3.39 -17.38 9.29
CA LEU A 248 2.64 -18.57 8.85
C LEU A 248 1.21 -18.24 8.38
N GLY A 249 0.78 -16.99 8.50
CA GLY A 249 -0.59 -16.58 8.25
C GLY A 249 -1.05 -16.93 6.83
N ARG A 250 -2.19 -17.62 6.75
CA ARG A 250 -2.78 -18.14 5.51
C ARG A 250 -3.77 -17.15 4.91
N THR A 251 -4.06 -17.32 3.62
CA THR A 251 -4.98 -16.44 2.89
C THR A 251 -6.39 -16.41 3.45
N TRP A 252 -6.95 -17.55 3.84
CA TRP A 252 -8.30 -17.59 4.39
C TRP A 252 -8.39 -16.90 5.76
N GLU A 253 -7.30 -16.88 6.55
CA GLU A 253 -7.26 -16.17 7.82
C GLU A 253 -7.36 -14.67 7.59
N ARG A 254 -6.77 -14.14 6.51
CA ARG A 254 -6.93 -12.73 6.11
C ARG A 254 -8.39 -12.40 5.85
N THR A 255 -9.09 -13.24 5.08
CA THR A 255 -10.52 -13.07 4.80
C THR A 255 -11.36 -13.11 6.08
N ALA A 256 -11.00 -13.95 7.05
CA ALA A 256 -11.68 -13.99 8.34
C ALA A 256 -11.48 -12.69 9.14
N TYR A 257 -10.26 -12.14 9.13
CA TYR A 257 -9.92 -10.91 9.83
C TYR A 257 -10.56 -9.63 9.27
N ILE A 258 -11.09 -9.65 8.03
CA ILE A 258 -11.90 -8.54 7.51
C ILE A 258 -13.05 -8.22 8.46
N LYS A 259 -13.67 -9.26 9.04
CA LYS A 259 -14.82 -9.10 9.94
C LYS A 259 -14.42 -9.00 11.42
N ALA A 260 -13.13 -9.05 11.77
CA ALA A 260 -12.70 -9.08 13.17
C ALA A 260 -12.98 -7.75 13.90
N ARG A 261 -13.49 -7.84 15.13
CA ARG A 261 -13.79 -6.71 16.01
C ARG A 261 -13.49 -7.07 17.47
N ALA A 262 -12.82 -6.19 18.22
CA ALA A 262 -12.73 -6.37 19.67
C ALA A 262 -14.11 -6.16 20.29
N CYS A 263 -14.65 -7.18 20.96
CA CYS A 263 -16.05 -7.19 21.41
C CYS A 263 -16.23 -7.32 22.93
N ALA A 264 -15.24 -7.85 23.66
CA ALA A 264 -15.31 -8.07 25.10
C ALA A 264 -13.91 -8.06 25.73
N GLY A 265 -13.86 -7.83 27.05
CA GLY A 265 -12.62 -7.70 27.81
C GLY A 265 -11.93 -6.35 27.60
N ASP A 266 -10.60 -6.34 27.43
CA ASP A 266 -9.81 -5.15 27.10
C ASP A 266 -9.98 -4.76 25.62
N ILE A 267 -11.04 -4.01 25.32
CA ILE A 267 -11.32 -3.51 23.96
C ILE A 267 -10.15 -2.69 23.41
N ALA A 268 -9.50 -1.88 24.25
CA ALA A 268 -8.40 -1.03 23.82
C ALA A 268 -7.19 -1.88 23.38
N ALA A 269 -6.86 -2.95 24.10
CA ALA A 269 -5.81 -3.89 23.72
C ALA A 269 -6.16 -4.65 22.43
N GLY A 270 -7.41 -5.09 22.29
CA GLY A 270 -7.89 -5.75 21.06
C GLY A 270 -7.78 -4.86 19.81
N GLU A 271 -8.17 -3.60 19.91
CA GLU A 271 -8.06 -2.66 18.79
C GLU A 271 -6.59 -2.29 18.47
N ARG A 272 -5.70 -2.25 19.47
CA ARG A 272 -4.24 -2.15 19.23
C ARG A 272 -3.73 -3.35 18.42
N PHE A 273 -4.10 -4.57 18.82
CA PHE A 273 -3.72 -5.78 18.09
C PHE A 273 -4.25 -5.80 16.65
N LEU A 274 -5.53 -5.43 16.43
CA LEU A 274 -6.10 -5.32 15.08
C LEU A 274 -5.40 -4.25 14.23
N LYS A 275 -4.96 -3.15 14.85
CA LYS A 275 -4.14 -2.13 14.18
C LYS A 275 -2.78 -2.70 13.75
N THR A 276 -2.12 -3.48 14.60
CA THR A 276 -0.87 -4.18 14.27
C THR A 276 -1.06 -5.17 13.11
N LEU A 277 -2.18 -5.89 13.06
CA LEU A 277 -2.48 -6.82 11.96
C LEU A 277 -2.92 -6.16 10.64
N LYS A 278 -3.05 -4.84 10.55
CA LYS A 278 -3.43 -4.16 9.29
C LYS A 278 -2.58 -4.59 8.09
N PRO A 279 -1.23 -4.69 8.15
CA PRO A 279 -0.41 -5.12 7.02
C PRO A 279 -0.62 -6.58 6.62
N PHE A 280 -0.99 -7.45 7.58
CA PHE A 280 -1.29 -8.86 7.31
C PHE A 280 -2.60 -9.01 6.51
N VAL A 281 -3.63 -8.25 6.88
CA VAL A 281 -4.97 -8.30 6.26
C VAL A 281 -5.02 -7.49 4.97
N TRP A 282 -4.56 -6.24 5.00
CA TRP A 282 -4.71 -5.24 3.94
C TRP A 282 -3.39 -5.00 3.22
N ARG A 283 -3.00 -5.96 2.38
CA ARG A 283 -1.75 -5.87 1.62
C ARG A 283 -1.84 -4.80 0.54
N ARG A 284 -0.88 -3.87 0.53
CA ARG A 284 -0.74 -2.87 -0.54
C ARG A 284 -0.47 -3.50 -1.93
N HIS A 285 0.08 -4.70 -1.92
CA HIS A 285 0.39 -5.50 -3.10
C HIS A 285 -0.69 -6.55 -3.31
N LEU A 286 -1.21 -6.58 -4.53
CA LEU A 286 -2.32 -7.42 -4.92
C LEU A 286 -1.84 -8.87 -5.10
N ASP A 287 -2.31 -9.75 -4.23
CA ASP A 287 -2.02 -11.18 -4.29
C ASP A 287 -3.16 -11.89 -5.03
N PHE A 288 -3.17 -11.83 -6.38
CA PHE A 288 -4.13 -12.62 -7.20
C PHE A 288 -4.07 -14.12 -6.91
N ALA A 289 -2.92 -14.58 -6.42
CA ALA A 289 -2.74 -15.93 -5.93
C ALA A 289 -3.61 -16.21 -4.68
N ALA A 290 -3.74 -15.26 -3.76
CA ALA A 290 -4.66 -15.35 -2.63
C ALA A 290 -6.14 -15.37 -3.06
N ILE A 291 -6.52 -14.59 -4.08
CA ILE A 291 -7.92 -14.54 -4.57
C ILE A 291 -8.33 -15.88 -5.19
N GLN A 292 -7.47 -16.45 -6.03
CA GLN A 292 -7.70 -17.76 -6.64
C GLN A 292 -7.68 -18.88 -5.59
N ASP A 293 -6.73 -18.87 -4.64
CA ASP A 293 -6.66 -19.86 -3.56
C ASP A 293 -7.95 -19.84 -2.70
N ALA A 294 -8.51 -18.65 -2.46
CA ALA A 294 -9.76 -18.48 -1.72
C ALA A 294 -10.97 -18.98 -2.53
N HIS A 295 -10.99 -18.76 -3.85
CA HIS A 295 -12.06 -19.25 -4.74
C HIS A 295 -12.02 -20.78 -4.87
N GLU A 296 -10.84 -21.37 -5.09
CA GLU A 296 -10.66 -22.82 -5.13
C GLU A 296 -10.98 -23.48 -3.77
N MET A 297 -10.70 -22.81 -2.66
CA MET A 297 -11.10 -23.27 -1.34
C MET A 297 -12.62 -23.24 -1.17
N ARG A 298 -13.30 -22.19 -1.66
CA ARG A 298 -14.77 -22.09 -1.69
C ARG A 298 -15.39 -23.27 -2.43
N LEU A 299 -14.89 -23.56 -3.64
CA LEU A 299 -15.37 -24.69 -4.45
C LEU A 299 -15.14 -26.03 -3.73
N ARG A 300 -13.94 -26.26 -3.18
CA ARG A 300 -13.65 -27.47 -2.39
C ARG A 300 -14.54 -27.64 -1.17
N ILE A 301 -14.84 -26.56 -0.43
CA ILE A 301 -15.76 -26.62 0.72
C ILE A 301 -17.17 -27.02 0.26
N ARG A 302 -17.63 -26.47 -0.86
CA ARG A 302 -18.95 -26.76 -1.45
C ARG A 302 -19.05 -28.22 -1.92
N GLU A 303 -18.02 -28.73 -2.57
CA GLU A 303 -17.92 -30.13 -3.00
C GLU A 303 -17.85 -31.09 -1.81
N ASN A 304 -16.95 -30.85 -0.85
CA ASN A 304 -16.77 -31.71 0.33
C ASN A 304 -18.03 -31.80 1.20
N LYS A 305 -18.84 -30.74 1.25
CA LYS A 305 -20.11 -30.72 2.00
C LYS A 305 -21.33 -31.19 1.19
N GLY A 306 -21.14 -31.58 -0.09
CA GLY A 306 -22.21 -32.08 -0.95
C GLY A 306 -23.29 -31.04 -1.25
N VAL A 307 -22.94 -29.76 -1.31
CA VAL A 307 -23.87 -28.63 -1.53
C VAL A 307 -23.67 -27.92 -2.88
N GLY A 308 -22.92 -28.53 -3.79
CA GLY A 308 -22.64 -28.02 -5.15
C GLY A 308 -23.63 -28.45 -6.24
N GLY A 309 -24.75 -29.08 -5.88
CA GLY A 309 -25.77 -29.53 -6.84
C GLY A 309 -26.55 -28.38 -7.50
N ALA A 310 -27.47 -28.74 -8.40
CA ALA A 310 -28.37 -27.78 -9.04
C ALA A 310 -29.20 -26.99 -7.99
N ILE A 311 -29.61 -25.77 -8.37
CA ILE A 311 -30.47 -24.95 -7.54
C ILE A 311 -31.86 -25.60 -7.51
N VAL A 312 -32.19 -26.22 -6.38
CA VAL A 312 -33.49 -26.83 -6.09
C VAL A 312 -33.85 -26.43 -4.66
N VAL A 313 -34.91 -25.66 -4.46
CA VAL A 313 -35.22 -25.01 -3.17
C VAL A 313 -35.49 -26.02 -2.04
N PRO A 314 -36.32 -27.07 -2.21
CA PRO A 314 -36.47 -28.10 -1.18
C PRO A 314 -35.14 -28.75 -0.82
N GLY A 315 -34.68 -28.55 0.43
CA GLY A 315 -33.38 -29.05 0.90
C GLY A 315 -32.16 -28.20 0.53
N HIS A 316 -32.33 -27.06 -0.18
CA HIS A 316 -31.23 -26.15 -0.52
C HIS A 316 -30.55 -25.59 0.73
N ASP A 317 -29.22 -25.46 0.70
CA ASP A 317 -28.47 -24.80 1.76
C ASP A 317 -28.33 -23.31 1.43
N MET A 318 -29.11 -22.45 2.11
CA MET A 318 -29.16 -21.01 1.88
C MET A 318 -27.83 -20.30 2.13
N LYS A 319 -26.90 -20.94 2.86
CA LYS A 319 -25.59 -20.37 3.15
C LYS A 319 -24.53 -20.81 2.14
N LEU A 320 -24.34 -22.11 1.97
CA LEU A 320 -23.22 -22.69 1.21
C LEU A 320 -23.60 -23.14 -0.20
N GLY A 321 -24.90 -23.28 -0.49
CA GLY A 321 -25.43 -23.64 -1.80
C GLY A 321 -25.07 -22.61 -2.88
N ARG A 322 -25.25 -23.00 -4.13
CA ARG A 322 -25.07 -22.13 -5.29
C ARG A 322 -26.05 -20.95 -5.21
N GLY A 323 -25.54 -19.73 -5.32
CA GLY A 323 -26.33 -18.51 -5.15
C GLY A 323 -26.60 -18.09 -3.70
N GLY A 324 -26.10 -18.84 -2.71
CA GLY A 324 -26.39 -18.60 -1.30
C GLY A 324 -25.63 -17.40 -0.68
N ILE A 325 -25.91 -17.15 0.60
CA ILE A 325 -25.35 -16.02 1.38
C ILE A 325 -23.82 -15.95 1.29
N ARG A 326 -23.14 -17.10 1.35
CA ARG A 326 -21.67 -17.17 1.34
C ARG A 326 -21.09 -16.68 0.02
N GLU A 327 -21.83 -16.81 -1.08
CA GLU A 327 -21.39 -16.38 -2.42
C GLU A 327 -21.32 -14.85 -2.49
N ILE A 328 -22.32 -14.17 -1.93
CA ILE A 328 -22.35 -12.69 -1.80
C ILE A 328 -21.26 -12.20 -0.84
N GLU A 329 -21.14 -12.83 0.34
CA GLU A 329 -20.08 -12.51 1.31
C GLU A 329 -18.70 -12.63 0.66
N PHE A 330 -18.47 -13.72 -0.06
CA PHE A 330 -17.19 -14.02 -0.69
C PHE A 330 -16.87 -13.07 -1.84
N PHE A 331 -17.85 -12.75 -2.70
CA PHE A 331 -17.71 -11.76 -3.76
C PHE A 331 -17.27 -10.40 -3.20
N THR A 332 -17.97 -9.93 -2.16
CA THR A 332 -17.69 -8.66 -1.49
C THR A 332 -16.30 -8.66 -0.86
N GLN A 333 -15.99 -9.65 -0.02
CA GLN A 333 -14.72 -9.75 0.70
C GLN A 333 -13.53 -9.89 -0.25
N THR A 334 -13.69 -10.59 -1.36
CA THR A 334 -12.63 -10.73 -2.37
C THR A 334 -12.28 -9.38 -2.98
N ARG A 335 -13.30 -8.60 -3.38
CA ARG A 335 -13.12 -7.22 -3.89
C ARG A 335 -12.52 -6.29 -2.85
N GLN A 336 -12.90 -6.44 -1.57
CA GLN A 336 -12.28 -5.68 -0.49
C GLN A 336 -10.80 -6.05 -0.28
N LEU A 337 -10.42 -7.32 -0.38
CA LEU A 337 -9.01 -7.72 -0.30
C LEU A 337 -8.18 -7.21 -1.48
N ILE A 338 -8.79 -7.14 -2.67
CA ILE A 338 -8.17 -6.58 -3.87
C ILE A 338 -7.80 -5.10 -3.67
N ALA A 339 -8.77 -4.30 -3.22
CA ALA A 339 -8.65 -2.85 -3.26
C ALA A 339 -8.32 -2.22 -1.89
N GLY A 340 -8.72 -2.86 -0.80
CA GLY A 340 -8.62 -2.36 0.58
C GLY A 340 -7.19 -2.15 1.08
N GLY A 341 -6.20 -2.78 0.45
CA GLY A 341 -4.79 -2.47 0.72
C GLY A 341 -4.39 -1.03 0.38
N ARG A 342 -5.02 -0.46 -0.66
CA ARG A 342 -4.72 0.87 -1.21
C ARG A 342 -5.79 1.90 -0.85
N ASP A 343 -7.02 1.47 -0.64
CA ASP A 343 -8.13 2.32 -0.23
C ASP A 343 -8.69 1.90 1.15
N GLU A 344 -8.43 2.70 2.18
CA GLU A 344 -8.93 2.44 3.53
C GLU A 344 -10.46 2.49 3.63
N SER A 345 -11.14 3.24 2.76
CA SER A 345 -12.61 3.34 2.77
C SER A 345 -13.32 2.03 2.43
N LEU A 346 -12.59 1.05 1.86
CA LEU A 346 -13.11 -0.27 1.51
C LEU A 346 -12.94 -1.31 2.63
N ARG A 347 -12.29 -0.96 3.75
CA ARG A 347 -11.98 -1.87 4.88
C ARG A 347 -13.15 -2.07 5.85
N LEU A 348 -14.36 -2.03 5.33
CA LEU A 348 -15.60 -2.18 6.09
C LEU A 348 -15.82 -3.66 6.45
N ARG A 349 -16.47 -3.91 7.60
CA ARG A 349 -16.71 -5.27 8.11
C ARG A 349 -18.01 -5.86 7.56
N GLY A 350 -19.04 -5.03 7.40
CA GLY A 350 -20.35 -5.41 6.92
C GLY A 350 -20.36 -5.71 5.43
N THR A 351 -21.16 -6.70 5.03
CA THR A 351 -21.29 -7.14 3.64
C THR A 351 -22.02 -6.10 2.80
N VAL A 352 -23.14 -5.57 3.30
CA VAL A 352 -23.93 -4.53 2.60
C VAL A 352 -23.15 -3.21 2.53
N GLU A 353 -22.54 -2.79 3.64
CA GLU A 353 -21.68 -1.60 3.69
C GLU A 353 -20.49 -1.74 2.72
N GLY A 354 -19.87 -2.93 2.68
CA GLY A 354 -18.78 -3.25 1.75
C GLY A 354 -19.21 -3.17 0.28
N LEU A 355 -20.38 -3.71 -0.08
CA LEU A 355 -20.93 -3.61 -1.44
C LEU A 355 -21.18 -2.15 -1.84
N ALA A 356 -21.75 -1.35 -0.94
CA ALA A 356 -21.98 0.08 -1.20
C ALA A 356 -20.67 0.85 -1.39
N ALA A 357 -19.66 0.61 -0.55
CA ALA A 357 -18.37 1.27 -0.67
C ALA A 357 -17.63 0.85 -1.95
N LEU A 358 -17.72 -0.42 -2.36
CA LEU A 358 -17.18 -0.90 -3.63
C LEU A 358 -17.86 -0.25 -4.83
N ALA A 359 -19.18 -0.06 -4.79
CA ALA A 359 -19.91 0.64 -5.84
C ALA A 359 -19.53 2.13 -5.94
N ASN A 360 -19.42 2.82 -4.80
CA ASN A 360 -19.01 4.23 -4.73
C ASN A 360 -17.57 4.50 -5.25
N ARG A 361 -16.78 3.43 -5.44
CA ARG A 361 -15.40 3.48 -5.93
C ARG A 361 -15.24 2.78 -7.29
N ASP A 362 -16.34 2.52 -7.98
CA ASP A 362 -16.40 1.90 -9.32
C ASP A 362 -15.77 0.49 -9.40
N TRP A 363 -15.64 -0.23 -8.27
CA TRP A 363 -15.15 -1.61 -8.25
C TRP A 363 -16.23 -2.64 -8.57
N VAL A 364 -17.50 -2.26 -8.39
CA VAL A 364 -18.70 -3.06 -8.68
C VAL A 364 -19.74 -2.11 -9.27
N ALA A 365 -20.43 -2.50 -10.33
CA ALA A 365 -21.50 -1.69 -10.90
C ALA A 365 -22.60 -1.44 -9.85
N THR A 366 -23.12 -0.21 -9.78
CA THR A 366 -24.12 0.22 -8.80
C THR A 366 -25.36 -0.68 -8.79
N GLU A 367 -25.80 -1.12 -9.97
CA GLU A 367 -26.94 -2.01 -10.16
C GLU A 367 -26.67 -3.39 -9.56
N VAL A 368 -25.46 -3.92 -9.76
CA VAL A 368 -25.03 -5.23 -9.21
C VAL A 368 -24.97 -5.16 -7.69
N ALA A 369 -24.37 -4.11 -7.13
CA ALA A 369 -24.28 -3.92 -5.68
C ALA A 369 -25.67 -3.78 -5.03
N ALA A 370 -26.57 -3.03 -5.65
CA ALA A 370 -27.95 -2.89 -5.19
C ALA A 370 -28.70 -4.23 -5.20
N LYS A 371 -28.56 -5.00 -6.29
CA LYS A 371 -29.20 -6.31 -6.44
C LYS A 371 -28.68 -7.35 -5.45
N LEU A 372 -27.36 -7.43 -5.28
CA LEU A 372 -26.74 -8.31 -4.28
C LEU A 372 -27.12 -7.92 -2.85
N THR A 373 -27.29 -6.62 -2.57
CA THR A 373 -27.78 -6.14 -1.26
C THR A 373 -29.21 -6.59 -0.99
N GLU A 374 -30.11 -6.45 -1.97
CA GLU A 374 -31.49 -6.94 -1.88
C GLU A 374 -31.53 -8.45 -1.61
N HIS A 375 -30.77 -9.22 -2.40
CA HIS A 375 -30.72 -10.68 -2.27
C HIS A 375 -30.09 -11.14 -0.97
N TYR A 376 -29.04 -10.46 -0.50
CA TYR A 376 -28.43 -10.74 0.81
C TYR A 376 -29.46 -10.60 1.93
N ARG A 377 -30.20 -9.48 1.97
CA ARG A 377 -31.24 -9.26 2.98
C ARG A 377 -32.31 -10.33 2.95
N ALA A 378 -32.84 -10.63 1.76
CA ALA A 378 -33.84 -11.66 1.56
C ALA A 378 -33.36 -13.05 2.00
N HIS A 379 -32.14 -13.46 1.63
CA HIS A 379 -31.59 -14.75 2.00
C HIS A 379 -31.36 -14.88 3.51
N ARG A 380 -30.95 -13.78 4.17
CA ARG A 380 -30.80 -13.72 5.62
C ARG A 380 -32.14 -13.80 6.36
N GLU A 381 -33.18 -13.16 5.86
CA GLU A 381 -34.54 -13.31 6.42
C GLU A 381 -35.01 -14.77 6.34
N VAL A 382 -34.86 -15.43 5.18
CA VAL A 382 -35.18 -16.86 5.02
C VAL A 382 -34.37 -17.71 5.99
N GLU A 383 -33.06 -17.48 6.10
CA GLU A 383 -32.19 -18.18 7.05
C GLU A 383 -32.71 -18.03 8.49
N HIS A 384 -33.10 -16.81 8.89
CA HIS A 384 -33.66 -16.56 10.21
C HIS A 384 -34.95 -17.35 10.44
N ARG A 385 -35.87 -17.43 9.46
CA ARG A 385 -37.14 -18.16 9.62
C ARG A 385 -36.92 -19.66 9.80
N ILE A 386 -36.00 -20.25 9.05
CA ILE A 386 -35.67 -21.68 9.19
C ILE A 386 -35.09 -21.95 10.60
N GLN A 387 -34.24 -21.06 11.12
CA GLN A 387 -33.65 -21.20 12.45
C GLN A 387 -34.69 -21.01 13.57
N MET A 388 -35.59 -20.03 13.43
CA MET A 388 -36.60 -19.68 14.44
C MET A 388 -37.56 -20.82 14.75
N ILE A 389 -37.81 -21.78 13.86
CA ILE A 389 -38.79 -22.86 14.11
C ILE A 389 -38.39 -23.69 15.34
N HIS A 390 -37.10 -24.04 15.47
CA HIS A 390 -36.61 -24.96 16.50
C HIS A 390 -35.36 -24.47 17.23
N ASP A 391 -34.95 -23.21 17.06
CA ASP A 391 -33.63 -22.70 17.44
C ASP A 391 -32.50 -23.65 16.98
N ALA A 392 -32.57 -24.06 15.72
CA ALA A 392 -31.65 -25.02 15.15
C ALA A 392 -30.56 -24.32 14.32
N GLN A 393 -29.31 -24.78 14.44
CA GLN A 393 -28.20 -24.35 13.57
C GLN A 393 -28.30 -25.01 12.20
N THR A 394 -29.31 -24.61 11.45
CA THR A 394 -29.56 -25.07 10.09
C THR A 394 -29.52 -23.88 9.14
N HIS A 395 -29.03 -24.16 7.94
CA HIS A 395 -29.13 -23.28 6.77
C HIS A 395 -29.96 -23.93 5.66
N ARG A 396 -30.48 -25.14 5.90
CA ARG A 396 -31.15 -25.95 4.89
C ARG A 396 -32.65 -25.68 4.90
N MET A 397 -33.20 -25.37 3.73
CA MET A 397 -34.63 -25.35 3.51
C MET A 397 -35.25 -26.71 3.84
N PRO A 398 -36.47 -26.76 4.40
CA PRO A 398 -37.19 -28.01 4.59
C PRO A 398 -37.36 -28.78 3.28
N LYS A 399 -37.31 -30.11 3.35
CA LYS A 399 -37.55 -30.98 2.19
C LYS A 399 -39.03 -31.32 2.00
N THR A 400 -39.80 -31.26 3.08
CA THR A 400 -41.22 -31.63 3.09
C THR A 400 -42.08 -30.41 2.76
N GLU A 401 -43.21 -30.65 2.09
CA GLU A 401 -44.20 -29.61 1.80
C GLU A 401 -44.69 -28.92 3.08
N GLU A 402 -44.93 -29.70 4.14
CA GLU A 402 -45.34 -29.18 5.45
C GLU A 402 -44.31 -28.21 6.05
N GLY A 403 -43.02 -28.57 5.99
CA GLY A 403 -41.96 -27.71 6.51
C GLY A 403 -41.82 -26.43 5.70
N LEU A 404 -41.96 -26.51 4.38
CA LEU A 404 -41.95 -25.34 3.49
C LEU A 404 -43.16 -24.43 3.76
N ALA A 405 -44.33 -25.01 4.00
CA ALA A 405 -45.53 -24.27 4.37
C ALA A 405 -45.37 -23.54 5.70
N ARG A 406 -44.70 -24.15 6.68
CA ARG A 406 -44.41 -23.51 7.96
C ARG A 406 -43.48 -22.30 7.81
N VAL A 407 -42.42 -22.40 6.99
CA VAL A 407 -41.55 -21.25 6.67
C VAL A 407 -42.33 -20.17 5.92
N ALA A 408 -43.18 -20.56 4.97
CA ALA A 408 -44.01 -19.63 4.21
C ALA A 408 -44.99 -18.86 5.11
N CYS A 409 -45.58 -19.52 6.12
CA CYS A 409 -46.42 -18.90 7.12
C CYS A 409 -45.67 -17.83 7.94
N LEU A 410 -44.42 -18.08 8.34
CA LEU A 410 -43.57 -17.10 9.04
C LEU A 410 -43.19 -15.89 8.18
N MET A 411 -43.28 -16.02 6.85
CA MET A 411 -42.96 -14.95 5.89
C MET A 411 -44.19 -14.27 5.31
N ASP A 412 -45.39 -14.69 5.70
CA ASP A 412 -46.66 -14.28 5.09
C ASP A 412 -46.71 -14.49 3.57
N LEU A 413 -46.20 -15.63 3.12
CA LEU A 413 -46.17 -16.02 1.70
C LEU A 413 -46.87 -17.35 1.49
N ASP A 414 -47.33 -17.60 0.27
CA ASP A 414 -47.73 -18.93 -0.15
C ASP A 414 -46.50 -19.80 -0.45
N PRO A 415 -46.55 -21.12 -0.19
CA PRO A 415 -45.39 -22.00 -0.36
C PRO A 415 -44.81 -21.98 -1.78
N ALA A 416 -45.68 -21.95 -2.80
CA ALA A 416 -45.25 -21.88 -4.20
C ALA A 416 -44.56 -20.54 -4.53
N ALA A 417 -45.07 -19.43 -4.00
CA ALA A 417 -44.46 -18.11 -4.17
C ALA A 417 -43.10 -18.03 -3.48
N LEU A 418 -42.99 -18.56 -2.26
CA LEU A 418 -41.72 -18.65 -1.52
C LEU A 418 -40.66 -19.42 -2.32
N ILE A 419 -41.01 -20.60 -2.84
CA ILE A 419 -40.11 -21.44 -3.64
C ILE A 419 -39.64 -20.68 -4.89
N SER A 420 -40.57 -20.13 -5.66
CA SER A 420 -40.25 -19.42 -6.90
C SER A 420 -39.36 -18.18 -6.65
N GLN A 421 -39.66 -17.40 -5.62
CA GLN A 421 -38.84 -16.24 -5.26
C GLN A 421 -37.42 -16.63 -4.83
N ILE A 422 -37.28 -17.68 -4.00
CA ILE A 422 -35.95 -18.16 -3.57
C ILE A 422 -35.14 -18.67 -4.76
N GLU A 423 -35.74 -19.48 -5.64
CA GLU A 423 -35.07 -20.04 -6.81
C GLU A 423 -34.55 -18.95 -7.76
N SER A 424 -35.40 -17.95 -8.05
CA SER A 424 -35.03 -16.79 -8.88
C SER A 424 -33.86 -16.03 -8.27
N ARG A 425 -33.91 -15.70 -6.98
CA ARG A 425 -32.85 -14.96 -6.29
C ARG A 425 -31.53 -15.72 -6.26
N LEU A 426 -31.55 -17.01 -5.94
CA LEU A 426 -30.33 -17.85 -5.94
C LEU A 426 -29.70 -17.91 -7.34
N THR A 427 -30.53 -18.01 -8.39
CA THR A 427 -30.06 -18.03 -9.78
C THR A 427 -29.42 -16.71 -10.17
N GLU A 428 -30.05 -15.58 -9.82
CA GLU A 428 -29.50 -14.24 -10.08
C GLU A 428 -28.19 -13.99 -9.33
N VAL A 429 -28.11 -14.32 -8.04
CA VAL A 429 -26.86 -14.18 -7.26
C VAL A 429 -25.74 -14.98 -7.91
N HIS A 430 -26.03 -16.21 -8.33
CA HIS A 430 -25.02 -17.03 -9.00
C HIS A 430 -24.55 -16.38 -10.31
N GLY A 431 -25.47 -15.93 -11.17
CA GLY A 431 -25.11 -15.24 -12.41
C GLY A 431 -24.26 -13.98 -12.18
N LEU A 432 -24.66 -13.12 -11.23
CA LEU A 432 -23.97 -11.86 -10.94
C LEU A 432 -22.58 -12.03 -10.34
N THR A 433 -22.30 -13.17 -9.70
CA THR A 433 -21.04 -13.38 -8.99
C THR A 433 -20.09 -14.33 -9.73
N GLU A 434 -20.59 -15.26 -10.55
CA GLU A 434 -19.76 -16.26 -11.21
C GLU A 434 -18.94 -15.69 -12.37
N ASP A 435 -19.46 -14.71 -13.12
CA ASP A 435 -18.73 -14.04 -14.21
C ASP A 435 -17.40 -13.40 -13.72
N PHE A 436 -17.33 -13.01 -12.45
CA PHE A 436 -16.10 -12.51 -11.85
C PHE A 436 -15.06 -13.60 -11.59
N PHE A 437 -15.47 -14.86 -11.43
CA PHE A 437 -14.60 -15.98 -11.09
C PHE A 437 -14.37 -16.97 -12.24
N ALA A 438 -15.20 -16.93 -13.28
CA ALA A 438 -15.00 -17.72 -14.47
C ALA A 438 -13.68 -17.28 -15.13
N PRO A 439 -12.71 -18.18 -15.35
CA PRO A 439 -11.60 -17.86 -16.22
C PRO A 439 -12.19 -17.51 -17.59
N ASP A 440 -11.75 -16.38 -18.14
CA ASP A 440 -11.99 -16.08 -19.54
C ASP A 440 -11.32 -17.21 -20.33
N ASN A 441 -12.09 -18.23 -20.68
CA ASN A 441 -11.64 -19.34 -21.51
C ASN A 441 -11.56 -18.80 -22.93
N GLY A 442 -10.64 -17.85 -23.14
CA GLY A 442 -10.08 -17.58 -24.44
C GLY A 442 -9.52 -18.90 -24.93
N THR A 443 -10.23 -19.53 -25.85
CA THR A 443 -9.71 -20.59 -26.71
C THR A 443 -8.61 -19.97 -27.56
N GLY A 444 -7.44 -19.76 -26.95
CA GLY A 444 -6.21 -19.40 -27.62
C GLY A 444 -5.66 -20.66 -28.24
N ALA A 445 -5.90 -20.85 -29.53
CA ALA A 445 -5.10 -21.76 -30.34
C ALA A 445 -3.62 -21.52 -30.03
N THR A 446 -2.85 -22.59 -29.81
CA THR A 446 -1.39 -22.51 -29.72
C THR A 446 -0.89 -21.76 -30.96
N PRO A 447 -0.30 -20.57 -30.84
CA PRO A 447 0.27 -19.90 -31.98
C PRO A 447 1.36 -20.83 -32.51
N LEU A 448 1.26 -21.22 -33.79
CA LEU A 448 2.41 -21.78 -34.48
C LEU A 448 3.55 -20.78 -34.31
N LEU A 449 4.64 -21.20 -33.64
CA LEU A 449 5.88 -20.44 -33.59
C LEU A 449 6.18 -19.98 -35.01
N SER A 450 6.22 -18.68 -35.25
CA SER A 450 6.67 -18.16 -36.54
C SER A 450 8.09 -18.67 -36.78
N GLN A 451 8.46 -18.94 -38.04
CA GLN A 451 9.80 -19.43 -38.40
C GLN A 451 10.96 -18.49 -37.98
N GLU A 452 10.64 -17.31 -37.44
CA GLU A 452 11.57 -16.24 -37.05
C GLU A 452 11.97 -16.26 -35.55
N LEU A 453 11.24 -16.96 -34.67
CA LEU A 453 11.54 -17.04 -33.24
C LEU A 453 12.36 -18.30 -32.92
N ASN A 454 13.53 -18.12 -32.30
CA ASN A 454 14.45 -19.23 -32.02
C ASN A 454 13.89 -20.17 -30.92
N GLY A 455 13.47 -21.37 -31.33
CA GLY A 455 12.92 -22.39 -30.44
C GLY A 455 13.88 -22.87 -29.35
N ASP A 456 15.19 -22.83 -29.60
CA ASP A 456 16.21 -23.24 -28.62
C ASP A 456 16.26 -22.27 -27.42
N VAL A 457 16.00 -20.98 -27.67
CA VAL A 457 15.94 -19.96 -26.61
C VAL A 457 14.73 -20.24 -25.70
N ILE A 458 13.56 -20.44 -26.31
CA ILE A 458 12.29 -20.71 -25.60
C ILE A 458 12.37 -22.02 -24.80
N ALA A 459 13.05 -23.03 -25.35
CA ALA A 459 13.22 -24.32 -24.68
C ALA A 459 14.04 -24.23 -23.37
N ARG A 460 14.83 -23.16 -23.17
CA ARG A 460 15.60 -22.95 -21.93
C ARG A 460 14.77 -22.36 -20.80
N TRP A 461 13.67 -21.65 -21.09
CA TRP A 461 12.90 -20.91 -20.07
C TRP A 461 12.48 -21.75 -18.86
N PRO A 462 12.02 -23.01 -18.99
CA PRO A 462 11.66 -23.83 -17.82
C PRO A 462 12.81 -24.04 -16.82
N THR A 463 14.07 -23.83 -17.22
CA THR A 463 15.25 -23.98 -16.35
C THR A 463 15.51 -22.75 -15.47
N TYR A 464 14.91 -21.60 -15.81
CA TYR A 464 15.16 -20.33 -15.13
C TYR A 464 14.53 -20.26 -13.73
N PRO A 465 15.16 -19.57 -12.76
CA PRO A 465 14.68 -19.51 -11.38
C PRO A 465 13.19 -19.14 -11.26
N ALA A 466 12.74 -18.17 -12.07
CA ALA A 466 11.35 -17.73 -12.12
C ALA A 466 10.33 -18.84 -12.42
N LEU A 467 10.75 -19.86 -13.16
CA LEU A 467 9.90 -20.94 -13.68
C LEU A 467 10.15 -22.29 -12.98
N ARG A 468 11.06 -22.36 -12.01
CA ARG A 468 11.34 -23.61 -11.25
C ARG A 468 10.16 -24.08 -10.40
N SER A 469 9.33 -23.15 -9.93
CA SER A 469 8.15 -23.52 -9.13
C SER A 469 7.01 -24.02 -10.03
N ALA A 470 6.35 -25.11 -9.63
CA ALA A 470 5.20 -25.65 -10.37
C ALA A 470 4.03 -24.66 -10.51
N ARG A 471 3.96 -23.64 -9.63
CA ARG A 471 3.00 -22.53 -9.71
C ARG A 471 3.41 -21.52 -10.78
N GLY A 472 4.66 -21.04 -10.74
CA GLY A 472 5.19 -20.07 -11.71
C GLY A 472 5.19 -20.61 -13.14
N ALA A 473 5.59 -21.86 -13.33
CA ALA A 473 5.55 -22.52 -14.64
C ALA A 473 4.13 -22.59 -15.22
N ARG A 474 3.12 -22.94 -14.40
CA ARG A 474 1.73 -23.03 -14.85
C ARG A 474 1.15 -21.69 -15.28
N ILE A 475 1.44 -20.61 -14.54
CA ILE A 475 0.98 -19.27 -14.90
C ILE A 475 1.66 -18.81 -16.19
N PHE A 476 2.98 -19.02 -16.28
CA PHE A 476 3.73 -18.63 -17.47
C PHE A 476 3.32 -19.39 -18.73
N GLU A 477 3.03 -20.69 -18.65
CA GLU A 477 2.55 -21.44 -19.82
C GLU A 477 1.21 -20.91 -20.36
N ARG A 478 0.36 -20.31 -19.52
CA ARG A 478 -0.86 -19.62 -19.99
C ARG A 478 -0.57 -18.26 -20.65
N LEU A 479 0.45 -17.54 -20.16
CA LEU A 479 0.87 -16.24 -20.71
C LEU A 479 1.69 -16.34 -21.99
N LYS A 480 2.45 -17.43 -22.12
CA LYS A 480 3.43 -17.65 -23.18
C LYS A 480 2.86 -17.46 -24.59
N PRO A 481 1.64 -17.92 -24.94
CA PRO A 481 1.04 -17.62 -26.24
C PRO A 481 0.94 -16.12 -26.53
N GLU A 482 0.45 -15.32 -25.58
CA GLU A 482 0.26 -13.88 -25.73
C GLU A 482 1.59 -13.13 -25.79
N LEU A 483 2.56 -13.53 -24.94
CA LEU A 483 3.93 -13.00 -24.98
C LEU A 483 4.57 -13.22 -26.35
N LEU A 484 4.51 -14.45 -26.88
CA LEU A 484 5.07 -14.78 -28.18
C LEU A 484 4.34 -14.07 -29.33
N ALA A 485 3.02 -13.92 -29.24
CA ALA A 485 2.21 -13.21 -30.22
C ALA A 485 2.52 -11.70 -30.29
N ARG A 486 2.89 -11.07 -29.17
CA ARG A 486 3.32 -9.67 -29.13
C ARG A 486 4.75 -9.50 -29.63
N LEU A 487 5.65 -10.38 -29.20
CA LEU A 487 7.04 -10.41 -29.69
C LEU A 487 7.11 -10.55 -31.21
N SER A 488 6.29 -11.41 -31.81
CA SER A 488 6.26 -11.61 -33.27
C SER A 488 5.72 -10.41 -34.05
N LYS A 489 4.97 -9.50 -33.41
CA LYS A 489 4.46 -8.26 -34.01
C LYS A 489 5.43 -7.09 -33.87
N THR A 490 6.53 -7.24 -33.12
CA THR A 490 7.56 -6.21 -33.04
C THR A 490 8.33 -6.10 -34.36
N ALA A 491 8.95 -4.95 -34.61
CA ALA A 491 9.75 -4.74 -35.83
C ALA A 491 10.94 -5.72 -35.97
N LYS A 492 11.47 -6.21 -34.84
CA LYS A 492 12.59 -7.17 -34.76
C LYS A 492 12.33 -8.27 -33.71
N PRO A 493 11.56 -9.32 -34.07
CA PRO A 493 11.14 -10.36 -33.13
C PRO A 493 12.29 -11.10 -32.44
N SER A 494 13.40 -11.37 -33.13
CA SER A 494 14.52 -12.11 -32.57
C SER A 494 15.28 -11.32 -31.48
N GLU A 495 15.44 -10.00 -31.64
CA GLU A 495 16.08 -9.14 -30.63
C GLU A 495 15.18 -9.00 -29.39
N ALA A 496 13.88 -8.78 -29.59
CA ALA A 496 12.92 -8.71 -28.51
C ALA A 496 12.82 -10.04 -27.71
N LEU A 497 12.93 -11.18 -28.42
CA LEU A 497 13.00 -12.50 -27.78
C LEU A 497 14.23 -12.64 -26.89
N MET A 498 15.42 -12.23 -27.37
CA MET A 498 16.66 -12.29 -26.59
C MET A 498 16.63 -11.36 -25.38
N ALA A 499 16.00 -10.20 -25.51
CA ALA A 499 15.81 -9.28 -24.40
C ALA A 499 14.87 -9.85 -23.32
N LEU A 500 13.74 -10.45 -23.74
CA LEU A 500 12.85 -11.15 -22.82
C LEU A 500 13.54 -12.37 -22.17
N ASP A 501 14.36 -13.11 -22.92
CA ASP A 501 15.16 -14.22 -22.40
C ASP A 501 16.09 -13.77 -21.26
N GLY A 502 16.85 -12.69 -21.48
CA GLY A 502 17.72 -12.10 -20.46
C GLY A 502 16.95 -11.58 -19.24
N PHE A 503 15.77 -10.99 -19.46
CA PHE A 503 14.86 -10.57 -18.40
C PHE A 503 14.41 -11.76 -17.54
N LEU A 504 13.91 -12.83 -18.16
CA LEU A 504 13.43 -14.03 -17.47
C LEU A 504 14.56 -14.77 -16.75
N ALA A 505 15.76 -14.82 -17.35
CA ALA A 505 16.94 -15.41 -16.73
C ALA A 505 17.37 -14.66 -15.46
N GLY A 506 17.20 -13.33 -15.43
CA GLY A 506 17.51 -12.47 -14.29
C GLY A 506 16.44 -12.43 -13.20
N LEU A 507 15.23 -12.96 -13.45
CA LEU A 507 14.10 -12.90 -12.55
C LEU A 507 14.20 -14.00 -11.47
N PRO A 508 14.35 -13.66 -10.17
CA PRO A 508 14.58 -14.65 -9.11
C PRO A 508 13.33 -15.51 -8.83
N ALA A 509 12.13 -14.94 -8.97
CA ALA A 509 10.86 -15.62 -8.75
C ALA A 509 9.79 -15.09 -9.71
N GLY A 510 9.06 -16.00 -10.36
CA GLY A 510 8.14 -15.65 -11.45
C GLY A 510 6.67 -15.50 -11.05
N VAL A 511 6.25 -16.12 -9.95
CA VAL A 511 4.82 -16.22 -9.59
C VAL A 511 4.14 -14.85 -9.54
N GLN A 512 4.68 -13.90 -8.79
CA GLN A 512 4.08 -12.57 -8.63
C GLN A 512 3.99 -11.83 -9.96
N LEU A 513 5.10 -11.74 -10.69
CA LEU A 513 5.15 -11.03 -11.96
C LEU A 513 4.24 -11.66 -13.03
N PHE A 514 4.27 -12.98 -13.16
CA PHE A 514 3.45 -13.66 -14.16
C PHE A 514 1.97 -13.49 -13.83
N SER A 515 1.55 -13.65 -12.57
CA SER A 515 0.17 -13.36 -12.18
C SER A 515 -0.23 -11.91 -12.49
N LEU A 516 0.72 -10.98 -12.39
CA LEU A 516 0.51 -9.58 -12.69
C LEU A 516 0.27 -9.31 -14.17
N LEU A 517 1.11 -9.88 -15.03
CA LEU A 517 1.00 -9.79 -16.49
C LEU A 517 -0.27 -10.48 -17.00
N GLU A 518 -0.69 -11.56 -16.35
CA GLU A 518 -1.92 -12.29 -16.69
C GLU A 518 -3.16 -11.46 -16.39
N ALA A 519 -3.19 -10.80 -15.22
CA ALA A 519 -4.28 -9.91 -14.85
C ALA A 519 -4.30 -8.59 -15.64
N ASN A 520 -3.15 -8.15 -16.18
CA ASN A 520 -3.01 -6.87 -16.88
C ASN A 520 -2.22 -7.05 -18.19
N PRO A 521 -2.84 -7.56 -19.26
CA PRO A 521 -2.13 -7.87 -20.50
C PRO A 521 -1.38 -6.68 -21.10
N GLN A 522 -1.87 -5.45 -20.92
CA GLN A 522 -1.20 -4.21 -21.38
C GLN A 522 0.22 -4.00 -20.82
N LEU A 523 0.55 -4.59 -19.66
CA LEU A 523 1.90 -4.54 -19.10
C LEU A 523 2.90 -5.37 -19.91
N ILE A 524 2.42 -6.32 -20.70
CA ILE A 524 3.27 -7.10 -21.58
C ILE A 524 3.88 -6.21 -22.66
N ASP A 525 3.13 -5.24 -23.19
CA ASP A 525 3.67 -4.27 -24.17
C ASP A 525 4.77 -3.43 -23.54
N LEU A 526 4.55 -2.93 -22.31
CA LEU A 526 5.55 -2.16 -21.59
C LEU A 526 6.81 -2.98 -21.31
N LEU A 527 6.66 -4.25 -20.90
CA LEU A 527 7.78 -5.14 -20.65
C LEU A 527 8.58 -5.39 -21.94
N VAL A 528 7.90 -5.69 -23.05
CA VAL A 528 8.54 -5.92 -24.36
C VAL A 528 9.27 -4.67 -24.84
N ASP A 529 8.66 -3.50 -24.71
CA ASP A 529 9.26 -2.22 -25.10
C ASP A 529 10.52 -1.90 -24.28
N ILE A 530 10.44 -2.03 -22.95
CA ILE A 530 11.57 -1.78 -22.04
C ILE A 530 12.70 -2.77 -22.34
N ALA A 531 12.37 -4.06 -22.44
CA ALA A 531 13.34 -5.11 -22.70
C ALA A 531 14.06 -4.87 -24.04
N GLY A 532 13.32 -4.58 -25.11
CA GLY A 532 13.87 -4.36 -26.44
C GLY A 532 14.66 -3.05 -26.60
N THR A 533 14.47 -2.08 -25.71
CA THR A 533 15.05 -0.73 -25.86
C THR A 533 16.19 -0.45 -24.89
N SER A 534 16.10 -0.87 -23.61
CA SER A 534 17.14 -0.60 -22.60
C SER A 534 17.45 -1.86 -21.77
N PRO A 535 18.57 -2.54 -22.04
CA PRO A 535 19.03 -3.67 -21.24
C PRO A 535 19.22 -3.32 -19.75
N THR A 536 19.63 -2.08 -19.47
CA THR A 536 19.79 -1.59 -18.09
C THR A 536 18.45 -1.50 -17.36
N LEU A 537 17.41 -0.91 -17.98
CA LEU A 537 16.07 -0.87 -17.39
C LEU A 537 15.45 -2.27 -17.29
N ALA A 538 15.68 -3.14 -18.26
CA ALA A 538 15.22 -4.52 -18.23
C ALA A 538 15.86 -5.32 -17.08
N SER A 539 17.17 -5.16 -16.89
CA SER A 539 17.90 -5.78 -15.76
C SER A 539 17.47 -5.21 -14.42
N HIS A 540 17.18 -3.91 -14.35
CA HIS A 540 16.60 -3.30 -13.15
C HIS A 540 15.21 -3.88 -12.85
N LEU A 541 14.35 -3.99 -13.87
CA LEU A 541 12.99 -4.50 -13.76
C LEU A 541 12.96 -5.98 -13.35
N SER A 542 13.88 -6.82 -13.85
CA SER A 542 13.96 -8.23 -13.48
C SER A 542 14.39 -8.45 -12.03
N ARG A 543 15.28 -7.59 -11.52
CA ARG A 543 15.76 -7.65 -10.13
C ARG A 543 14.83 -6.96 -9.13
N ASN A 544 13.97 -6.07 -9.61
CA ASN A 544 13.07 -5.26 -8.77
C ASN A 544 11.62 -5.39 -9.29
N SER A 545 11.11 -6.62 -9.35
CA SER A 545 9.76 -6.92 -9.87
C SER A 545 8.61 -6.19 -9.16
N ALA A 546 8.82 -5.76 -7.90
CA ALA A 546 7.88 -4.91 -7.15
C ALA A 546 7.59 -3.56 -7.83
N VAL A 547 8.46 -3.09 -8.73
CA VAL A 547 8.28 -1.84 -9.46
C VAL A 547 7.04 -1.89 -10.39
N PHE A 548 6.64 -3.07 -10.87
CA PHE A 548 5.40 -3.20 -11.64
C PHE A 548 4.14 -2.93 -10.80
N ASP A 549 4.21 -3.08 -9.48
CA ASP A 549 3.08 -2.75 -8.61
C ASP A 549 2.76 -1.25 -8.64
N ALA A 550 3.80 -0.41 -8.83
CA ALA A 550 3.66 1.02 -9.03
C ALA A 550 3.00 1.33 -10.39
N VAL A 551 3.39 0.62 -11.45
CA VAL A 551 2.82 0.77 -12.82
C VAL A 551 1.31 0.54 -12.85
N ILE A 552 0.79 -0.36 -12.01
CA ILE A 552 -0.63 -0.74 -11.97
C ILE A 552 -1.46 0.18 -11.08
N GLY A 553 -0.81 0.92 -10.16
CA GLY A 553 -1.49 1.77 -9.18
C GLY A 553 -2.28 2.96 -9.76
N GLY A 554 -2.39 3.08 -11.08
CA GLY A 554 -2.95 4.24 -11.77
C GLY A 554 -2.01 5.45 -11.77
N SER A 555 -1.37 5.72 -10.62
CA SER A 555 -0.54 6.90 -10.42
C SER A 555 0.82 6.90 -11.13
N PHE A 556 1.23 5.76 -11.71
CA PHE A 556 2.47 5.71 -12.48
C PHE A 556 2.46 6.69 -13.64
N PHE A 557 1.31 6.89 -14.30
CA PHE A 557 1.19 7.79 -15.44
C PHE A 557 0.63 9.18 -15.10
N ASP A 558 0.42 9.48 -13.81
CA ASP A 558 -0.02 10.81 -13.37
C ASP A 558 1.01 11.90 -13.68
N ASP A 559 0.65 13.16 -13.48
CA ASP A 559 1.59 14.27 -13.59
C ASP A 559 2.75 14.17 -12.59
N TRP A 560 3.88 14.81 -12.91
CA TRP A 560 5.03 14.82 -12.00
C TRP A 560 4.70 15.66 -10.75
N PRO A 561 4.80 15.09 -9.53
CA PRO A 561 4.29 15.75 -8.32
C PRO A 561 5.17 16.92 -7.82
N GLY A 562 6.40 17.04 -8.32
CA GLY A 562 7.35 18.07 -7.92
C GLY A 562 8.09 17.77 -6.60
N THR A 563 9.18 18.50 -6.35
CA THR A 563 10.12 18.25 -5.25
C THR A 563 9.46 18.24 -3.86
N ALA A 564 8.58 19.20 -3.57
CA ALA A 564 7.98 19.34 -2.24
C ALA A 564 7.08 18.15 -1.87
N ALA A 565 6.27 17.68 -2.81
CA ALA A 565 5.42 16.51 -2.61
C ALA A 565 6.24 15.22 -2.50
N LEU A 566 7.30 15.07 -3.31
CA LEU A 566 8.25 13.97 -3.22
C LEU A 566 8.95 13.92 -1.85
N GLN A 567 9.43 15.07 -1.38
CA GLN A 567 10.05 15.19 -0.06
C GLN A 567 9.06 14.79 1.04
N ALA A 568 7.82 15.30 0.99
CA ALA A 568 6.80 14.98 1.99
C ALA A 568 6.45 13.49 2.02
N ASP A 569 6.28 12.84 0.86
CA ASP A 569 6.02 11.40 0.76
C ASP A 569 7.18 10.58 1.34
N LEU A 570 8.43 10.90 0.96
CA LEU A 570 9.60 10.21 1.49
C LEU A 570 9.73 10.42 3.00
N SER A 571 9.61 11.66 3.50
CA SER A 571 9.69 11.94 4.94
C SER A 571 8.62 11.20 5.75
N LEU A 572 7.38 11.11 5.24
CA LEU A 572 6.32 10.33 5.88
C LEU A 572 6.68 8.85 5.96
N ARG A 573 7.19 8.26 4.88
CA ARG A 573 7.61 6.84 4.86
C ARG A 573 8.75 6.58 5.84
N LEU A 574 9.77 7.44 5.87
CA LEU A 574 10.90 7.31 6.80
C LEU A 574 10.47 7.42 8.27
N SER A 575 9.43 8.21 8.57
CA SER A 575 8.89 8.32 9.93
C SER A 575 8.15 7.07 10.44
N GLN A 576 7.76 6.18 9.52
CA GLN A 576 7.04 4.93 9.85
C GLN A 576 7.99 3.76 10.14
N GLU A 577 9.26 3.88 9.77
CA GLU A 577 10.28 2.85 10.01
C GLU A 577 10.82 2.95 11.44
N THR A 578 11.16 1.79 12.02
CA THR A 578 11.49 1.66 13.45
C THR A 578 12.95 1.97 13.79
N ASP A 579 13.85 1.82 12.84
CA ASP A 579 15.29 2.00 13.03
C ASP A 579 15.98 2.67 11.85
N TYR A 580 17.20 3.17 12.11
CA TYR A 580 17.98 3.94 11.14
C TYR A 580 18.36 3.13 9.89
N GLU A 581 18.62 1.84 10.02
CA GLU A 581 18.99 1.00 8.86
C GLU A 581 17.76 0.77 7.96
N ALA A 582 16.61 0.48 8.57
CA ALA A 582 15.33 0.37 7.86
C ALA A 582 14.97 1.68 7.14
N GLN A 583 15.21 2.84 7.76
CA GLN A 583 15.05 4.15 7.11
C GLN A 583 15.94 4.29 5.87
N LEU A 584 17.21 3.92 5.96
CA LEU A 584 18.14 4.02 4.83
C LEU A 584 17.78 3.07 3.68
N ASP A 585 17.33 1.84 3.97
CA ASP A 585 16.84 0.91 2.95
C ASP A 585 15.48 1.32 2.38
N GLY A 586 14.60 1.90 3.20
CA GLY A 586 13.32 2.48 2.76
C GLY A 586 13.52 3.62 1.75
N ALA A 587 14.46 4.54 2.00
CA ALA A 587 14.82 5.59 1.06
C ALA A 587 15.33 5.06 -0.28
N ARG A 588 16.15 4.00 -0.27
CA ARG A 588 16.68 3.34 -1.48
C ARG A 588 15.57 2.74 -2.33
N ARG A 589 14.67 1.98 -1.69
CA ARG A 589 13.53 1.37 -2.37
C ARG A 589 12.66 2.42 -3.04
N TRP A 590 12.28 3.45 -2.27
CA TRP A 590 11.47 4.57 -2.75
C TRP A 590 12.14 5.33 -3.90
N CYS A 591 13.42 5.66 -3.77
CA CYS A 591 14.17 6.39 -4.81
C CYS A 591 14.24 5.58 -6.10
N LYS A 592 14.48 4.27 -6.04
CA LYS A 592 14.54 3.41 -7.22
C LYS A 592 13.21 3.32 -7.98
N GLU A 593 12.09 3.30 -7.26
CA GLU A 593 10.75 3.28 -7.88
C GLU A 593 10.54 4.55 -8.73
N TRP A 594 10.79 5.73 -8.15
CA TRP A 594 10.69 7.00 -8.88
C TRP A 594 11.74 7.14 -9.98
N HIS A 595 12.97 6.71 -9.73
CA HIS A 595 14.05 6.74 -10.72
C HIS A 595 13.69 5.90 -11.95
N PHE A 596 13.13 4.71 -11.74
CA PHE A 596 12.66 3.85 -12.82
C PHE A 596 11.51 4.50 -13.59
N ARG A 597 10.54 5.11 -12.90
CA ARG A 597 9.42 5.83 -13.53
C ARG A 597 9.92 6.89 -14.51
N ILE A 598 10.87 7.73 -14.08
CA ILE A 598 11.46 8.78 -14.94
C ILE A 598 12.06 8.14 -16.21
N GLY A 599 12.84 7.06 -16.04
CA GLY A 599 13.44 6.33 -17.16
C GLY A 599 12.41 5.80 -18.16
N VAL A 600 11.33 5.18 -17.67
CA VAL A 600 10.26 4.66 -18.53
C VAL A 600 9.51 5.76 -19.26
N HIS A 601 9.18 6.86 -18.57
CA HIS A 601 8.49 8.00 -19.19
C HIS A 601 9.32 8.61 -20.31
N PHE A 602 10.63 8.76 -20.08
CA PHE A 602 11.54 9.23 -21.12
C PHE A 602 11.59 8.24 -22.30
N LEU A 603 11.78 6.96 -22.00
CA LEU A 603 11.85 5.90 -23.01
C LEU A 603 10.59 5.88 -23.89
N ARG A 604 9.40 6.04 -23.31
CA ARG A 604 8.12 6.05 -24.03
C ARG A 604 7.80 7.40 -24.70
N GLY A 605 8.65 8.41 -24.55
CA GLY A 605 8.43 9.75 -25.11
C GLY A 605 7.32 10.53 -24.41
N LEU A 606 6.97 10.17 -23.17
CA LEU A 606 6.00 10.90 -22.34
C LEU A 606 6.63 12.17 -21.72
N THR A 607 7.95 12.19 -21.61
CA THR A 607 8.74 13.34 -21.14
C THR A 607 9.90 13.59 -22.09
N SER A 608 10.30 14.85 -22.27
CA SER A 608 11.51 15.20 -23.01
C SER A 608 12.78 14.90 -22.21
N ALA A 609 13.95 14.96 -22.86
CA ALA A 609 15.23 14.83 -22.16
C ALA A 609 15.44 15.93 -21.10
N GLN A 610 14.92 17.13 -21.35
CA GLN A 610 14.95 18.27 -20.44
C GLN A 610 14.04 18.05 -19.22
N ASP A 611 12.83 17.53 -19.44
CA ASP A 611 11.89 17.21 -18.35
C ASP A 611 12.41 16.08 -17.49
N SER A 612 12.89 15.00 -18.10
CA SER A 612 13.47 13.87 -17.37
C SER A 612 14.72 14.29 -16.58
N GLY A 613 15.55 15.17 -17.15
CA GLY A 613 16.71 15.72 -16.47
C GLY A 613 16.35 16.53 -15.22
N ALA A 614 15.28 17.33 -15.31
CA ALA A 614 14.71 18.04 -14.18
C ALA A 614 14.13 17.09 -13.14
N HIS A 615 13.37 16.07 -13.56
CA HIS A 615 12.76 15.10 -12.65
C HIS A 615 13.82 14.30 -11.85
N TYR A 616 14.92 13.89 -12.49
CA TYR A 616 16.02 13.23 -11.76
C TYR A 616 16.65 14.17 -10.72
N ALA A 617 16.83 15.45 -11.05
CA ALA A 617 17.41 16.43 -10.12
C ALA A 617 16.48 16.70 -8.93
N GLN A 618 15.18 16.84 -9.18
CA GLN A 618 14.16 17.02 -8.15
C GLN A 618 14.05 15.78 -7.23
N LEU A 619 14.19 14.58 -7.79
CA LEU A 619 14.24 13.34 -7.02
C LEU A 619 15.46 13.32 -6.09
N ALA A 620 16.65 13.64 -6.61
CA ALA A 620 17.88 13.69 -5.82
C ALA A 620 17.79 14.74 -4.69
N GLU A 621 17.21 15.91 -4.98
CA GLU A 621 16.95 16.95 -3.99
C GLU A 621 16.00 16.48 -2.89
N ALA A 622 14.87 15.86 -3.25
CA ALA A 622 13.93 15.32 -2.27
C ALA A 622 14.56 14.27 -1.37
N VAL A 623 15.43 13.40 -1.93
CA VAL A 623 16.18 12.39 -1.17
C VAL A 623 17.14 13.06 -0.17
N ILE A 624 17.95 14.03 -0.62
CA ILE A 624 18.88 14.74 0.27
C ILE A 624 18.10 15.47 1.38
N ALA A 625 17.03 16.18 1.02
CA ALA A 625 16.22 16.96 1.94
C ALA A 625 15.52 16.09 3.00
N ALA A 626 15.03 14.90 2.63
CA ALA A 626 14.39 13.97 3.55
C ALA A 626 15.40 13.21 4.44
N LEU A 627 16.59 12.86 3.92
CA LEU A 627 17.60 12.13 4.68
C LEU A 627 18.41 13.01 5.64
N CYS A 628 18.61 14.29 5.34
CA CYS A 628 19.39 15.19 6.20
C CYS A 628 18.88 15.21 7.65
N PRO A 629 17.57 15.41 7.93
CA PRO A 629 17.03 15.34 9.29
C PRO A 629 17.24 13.99 9.97
N VAL A 630 17.13 12.88 9.22
CA VAL A 630 17.31 11.51 9.74
C VAL A 630 18.76 11.29 10.19
N VAL A 631 19.74 11.71 9.39
CA VAL A 631 21.16 11.63 9.74
C VAL A 631 21.48 12.52 10.94
N VAL A 632 20.93 13.74 10.98
CA VAL A 632 21.10 14.67 12.11
C VAL A 632 20.54 14.07 13.40
N ALA A 633 19.32 13.53 13.37
CA ALA A 633 18.70 12.92 14.55
C ALA A 633 19.51 11.71 15.05
N GLN A 634 19.94 10.84 14.14
CA GLN A 634 20.77 9.68 14.48
C GLN A 634 22.10 10.08 15.10
N PHE A 635 22.75 11.11 14.57
CA PHE A 635 24.01 11.61 15.12
C PHE A 635 23.80 12.32 16.47
N ALA A 636 22.71 13.08 16.60
CA ALA A 636 22.35 13.82 17.80
C ALA A 636 22.02 12.91 19.00
N SER A 637 21.51 11.69 18.76
CA SER A 637 21.26 10.70 19.82
C SER A 637 22.51 10.41 20.68
N LYS A 638 23.71 10.50 20.09
CA LYS A 638 25.00 10.24 20.76
C LYS A 638 25.72 11.53 21.17
N HIS A 639 25.70 12.53 20.29
CA HIS A 639 26.56 13.71 20.39
C HIS A 639 25.80 15.00 20.77
N GLY A 640 24.48 14.95 20.89
CA GLY A 640 23.64 16.14 21.10
C GLY A 640 23.32 16.85 19.78
N PRO A 641 22.44 17.87 19.80
CA PRO A 641 22.08 18.62 18.60
C PRO A 641 23.30 19.31 17.94
N PRO A 642 23.25 19.62 16.64
CA PRO A 642 24.33 20.33 15.95
C PRO A 642 24.64 21.69 16.62
N PRO A 643 25.91 22.01 16.92
CA PRO A 643 26.28 23.30 17.52
C PRO A 643 25.97 24.49 16.59
N GLY A 644 25.38 25.57 17.11
CA GLY A 644 25.02 26.77 16.33
C GLY A 644 23.72 26.61 15.53
N ARG A 645 23.68 27.10 14.28
CA ARG A 645 22.47 27.03 13.41
C ARG A 645 22.32 25.70 12.66
N GLY A 646 23.30 24.81 12.75
CA GLY A 646 23.32 23.58 11.96
C GLY A 646 24.14 23.71 10.67
N ALA A 647 23.81 22.86 9.70
CA ALA A 647 24.45 22.81 8.39
C ALA A 647 23.45 22.93 7.23
N ALA A 648 23.97 23.32 6.07
CA ALA A 648 23.29 23.36 4.79
C ALA A 648 24.09 22.58 3.74
N VAL A 649 23.37 21.93 2.83
CA VAL A 649 23.91 21.21 1.69
C VAL A 649 23.74 22.07 0.44
N LEU A 650 24.85 22.53 -0.11
CA LEU A 650 24.93 23.29 -1.34
C LEU A 650 25.20 22.31 -2.50
N ALA A 651 24.21 22.13 -3.37
CA ALA A 651 24.38 21.41 -4.62
C ALA A 651 25.19 22.25 -5.60
N MET A 652 26.09 21.59 -6.33
CA MET A 652 26.97 22.18 -7.34
C MET A 652 26.74 21.49 -8.69
N GLY A 653 27.42 21.96 -9.74
CA GLY A 653 27.45 21.30 -11.04
C GLY A 653 26.06 21.08 -11.65
N SER A 654 25.83 19.86 -12.15
CA SER A 654 24.58 19.45 -12.80
C SER A 654 23.38 19.43 -11.84
N LEU A 655 23.58 18.98 -10.59
CA LEU A 655 22.55 18.99 -9.56
C LEU A 655 22.14 20.44 -9.19
N GLY A 656 23.14 21.32 -9.04
CA GLY A 656 22.91 22.74 -8.77
C GLY A 656 22.10 23.44 -9.88
N SER A 657 22.33 23.06 -11.14
CA SER A 657 21.53 23.55 -12.28
C SER A 657 20.15 22.91 -12.43
N GLY A 658 19.80 21.95 -11.56
CA GLY A 658 18.51 21.24 -11.64
C GLY A 658 18.39 20.32 -12.87
N GLN A 659 19.51 19.83 -13.41
CA GLN A 659 19.56 19.01 -14.62
C GLN A 659 20.60 17.91 -14.45
N ILE A 660 20.16 16.69 -14.14
CA ILE A 660 21.02 15.50 -14.03
C ILE A 660 20.44 14.34 -14.84
N ASN A 661 21.26 13.36 -15.22
CA ASN A 661 20.77 12.14 -15.89
C ASN A 661 20.71 10.94 -14.92
N ALA A 662 20.22 9.80 -15.41
CA ALA A 662 20.01 8.57 -14.65
C ALA A 662 21.28 8.03 -13.92
N GLN A 663 22.48 8.45 -14.31
CA GLN A 663 23.75 7.96 -13.78
C GLN A 663 24.65 9.08 -13.25
N SER A 664 24.08 10.25 -12.94
CA SER A 664 24.88 11.38 -12.48
C SER A 664 25.29 11.25 -11.02
N ASP A 665 26.55 11.60 -10.75
CA ASP A 665 27.04 11.82 -9.40
C ASP A 665 26.45 13.12 -8.82
N LEU A 666 26.38 13.21 -7.49
CA LEU A 666 25.90 14.41 -6.80
C LEU A 666 27.07 15.24 -6.30
N ASP A 667 27.33 16.37 -6.97
CA ASP A 667 28.30 17.36 -6.52
C ASP A 667 27.71 18.18 -5.37
N ILE A 668 28.23 18.02 -4.14
CA ILE A 668 27.73 18.75 -2.96
C ILE A 668 28.85 19.34 -2.09
N ILE A 669 28.54 20.45 -1.42
CA ILE A 669 29.35 21.06 -0.36
C ILE A 669 28.50 21.17 0.90
N VAL A 670 29.04 20.78 2.05
CA VAL A 670 28.38 20.98 3.35
C VAL A 670 28.98 22.19 4.05
N ILE A 671 28.14 23.17 4.34
CA ILE A 671 28.49 24.43 5.02
C ILE A 671 27.77 24.46 6.36
N TYR A 672 28.48 24.71 7.45
CA TYR A 672 27.89 24.80 8.79
C TYR A 672 28.15 26.15 9.44
N ASP A 673 27.26 26.58 10.34
CA ASP A 673 27.46 27.80 11.11
C ASP A 673 27.44 27.53 12.63
N PRO A 674 28.59 27.63 13.31
CA PRO A 674 28.69 27.37 14.74
C PRO A 674 28.12 28.49 15.62
N LEU A 675 27.87 29.71 15.11
CA LEU A 675 27.53 30.90 15.93
C LEU A 675 28.44 31.20 17.14
N GLY A 676 29.62 30.58 17.22
CA GLY A 676 30.53 30.68 18.37
C GLY A 676 30.47 29.50 19.35
N GLU A 677 29.66 28.48 19.09
CA GLU A 677 29.67 27.24 19.87
C GLU A 677 30.91 26.40 19.56
N ASP A 678 31.69 26.08 20.59
CA ASP A 678 32.93 25.30 20.47
C ASP A 678 32.70 23.78 20.60
N MET A 679 31.61 23.35 21.24
CA MET A 679 31.34 21.96 21.61
C MET A 679 29.84 21.59 21.48
N SER A 680 29.54 20.30 21.29
CA SER A 680 28.17 19.78 21.26
C SER A 680 27.66 19.34 22.64
N GLN A 681 26.33 19.36 22.85
CA GLN A 681 25.69 19.19 24.17
C GLN A 681 25.21 17.75 24.48
N GLY A 682 25.92 16.72 24.02
CA GLY A 682 25.50 15.31 24.19
C GLY A 682 26.35 14.46 25.13
N LYS A 683 25.90 13.22 25.39
CA LYS A 683 26.57 12.22 26.23
C LYS A 683 28.04 11.97 25.83
N ARG A 684 28.33 12.07 24.53
CA ARG A 684 29.69 12.05 23.97
C ARG A 684 29.95 13.36 23.24
N SER A 685 30.13 14.46 23.97
CA SER A 685 30.40 15.77 23.39
C SER A 685 31.58 15.73 22.40
N LEU A 686 31.45 16.47 21.29
CA LEU A 686 32.51 16.67 20.29
C LEU A 686 32.74 18.16 20.11
N ALA A 687 33.99 18.53 19.84
CA ALA A 687 34.28 19.87 19.32
C ALA A 687 33.55 20.08 17.98
N THR A 688 33.15 21.32 17.71
CA THR A 688 32.26 21.65 16.60
C THR A 688 32.79 21.20 15.24
N ARG A 689 34.09 21.38 14.97
CA ARG A 689 34.72 20.93 13.72
C ARG A 689 34.63 19.39 13.53
N PRO A 690 35.09 18.55 14.49
CA PRO A 690 34.86 17.10 14.44
C PRO A 690 33.39 16.68 14.35
N TYR A 691 32.48 17.40 15.01
CA TYR A 691 31.05 17.11 14.95
C TYR A 691 30.54 17.19 13.50
N TYR A 692 30.72 18.33 12.84
CA TYR A 692 30.27 18.53 11.47
C TYR A 692 31.02 17.67 10.46
N ALA A 693 32.32 17.42 10.67
CA ALA A 693 33.07 16.52 9.80
C ALA A 693 32.52 15.09 9.81
N ARG A 694 32.21 14.55 11.00
CA ARG A 694 31.66 13.19 11.15
C ARG A 694 30.19 13.10 10.73
N MET A 695 29.40 14.12 11.01
CA MET A 695 28.01 14.21 10.54
C MET A 695 27.95 14.23 9.00
N THR A 696 28.81 15.01 8.35
CA THR A 696 28.91 15.03 6.89
C THR A 696 29.35 13.68 6.33
N GLN A 697 30.31 13.00 6.97
CA GLN A 697 30.67 11.62 6.58
C GLN A 697 29.48 10.67 6.69
N ALA A 698 28.68 10.78 7.77
CA ALA A 698 27.48 9.97 7.93
C ALA A 698 26.44 10.25 6.84
N LEU A 699 26.25 11.51 6.42
CA LEU A 699 25.39 11.87 5.29
C LEU A 699 25.89 11.26 3.97
N ILE A 700 27.19 11.34 3.70
CA ILE A 700 27.79 10.71 2.52
C ILE A 700 27.58 9.19 2.56
N THR A 701 27.79 8.56 3.72
CA THR A 701 27.54 7.12 3.89
C THR A 701 26.07 6.77 3.67
N ALA A 702 25.13 7.57 4.17
CA ALA A 702 23.70 7.35 3.95
C ALA A 702 23.34 7.29 2.46
N LEU A 703 24.00 8.10 1.62
CA LEU A 703 23.80 8.16 0.16
C LEU A 703 24.58 7.06 -0.60
N THR A 704 25.83 6.79 -0.22
CA THR A 704 26.79 5.99 -1.01
C THR A 704 26.94 4.54 -0.55
N ALA A 705 26.52 4.18 0.67
CA ALA A 705 26.73 2.83 1.20
C ALA A 705 25.97 1.78 0.38
N PRO A 706 26.62 0.67 -0.04
CA PRO A 706 25.95 -0.44 -0.71
C PRO A 706 25.20 -1.29 0.33
N MET A 707 23.89 -1.04 0.46
CA MET A 707 23.01 -1.79 1.36
C MET A 707 22.25 -2.89 0.62
N ALA A 708 21.29 -3.57 1.27
CA ALA A 708 20.48 -4.62 0.64
C ALA A 708 19.77 -4.11 -0.63
N GLN A 709 19.37 -2.83 -0.63
CA GLN A 709 18.79 -2.14 -1.77
C GLN A 709 19.82 -1.37 -2.61
N GLY A 710 21.11 -1.69 -2.55
CA GLY A 710 22.16 -1.00 -3.32
C GLY A 710 22.51 0.40 -2.80
N ARG A 711 22.98 1.28 -3.69
CA ARG A 711 23.34 2.68 -3.39
C ARG A 711 22.23 3.62 -3.85
N LEU A 712 22.12 4.81 -3.24
CA LEU A 712 21.25 5.87 -3.75
C LEU A 712 21.96 6.62 -4.87
N TYR A 713 23.11 7.22 -4.54
CA TYR A 713 23.91 8.02 -5.46
C TYR A 713 25.38 7.92 -5.09
N GLU A 714 26.25 8.16 -6.07
CA GLU A 714 27.63 8.57 -5.81
C GLU A 714 27.66 10.05 -5.43
N VAL A 715 28.61 10.44 -4.59
CA VAL A 715 28.74 11.81 -4.09
C VAL A 715 30.15 12.32 -4.39
N ASP A 716 30.25 13.43 -5.12
CA ASP A 716 31.50 14.15 -5.34
C ASP A 716 31.53 15.43 -4.48
N MET A 717 32.64 15.64 -3.78
CA MET A 717 32.86 16.80 -2.92
C MET A 717 34.09 17.61 -3.34
N ARG A 718 34.63 17.39 -4.55
CA ARG A 718 35.87 18.02 -5.02
C ARG A 718 35.74 19.53 -5.25
N LEU A 719 34.53 20.05 -5.40
CA LEU A 719 34.26 21.48 -5.56
C LEU A 719 34.24 22.28 -4.25
N ARG A 720 34.44 21.62 -3.09
CA ARG A 720 34.57 22.33 -1.81
C ARG A 720 35.87 23.16 -1.73
N PRO A 721 35.94 24.18 -0.87
CA PRO A 721 37.16 24.98 -0.67
C PRO A 721 38.42 24.13 -0.49
N SER A 722 39.49 24.47 -1.22
CA SER A 722 40.76 23.70 -1.26
C SER A 722 40.64 22.26 -1.79
N GLY A 723 39.52 21.91 -2.44
CA GLY A 723 39.29 20.63 -3.09
C GLY A 723 39.47 19.41 -2.18
N SER A 724 40.15 18.38 -2.67
CA SER A 724 40.40 17.14 -1.92
C SER A 724 41.24 17.34 -0.64
N LYS A 725 42.00 18.43 -0.54
CA LYS A 725 42.83 18.78 0.62
C LYS A 725 42.06 19.59 1.68
N GLY A 726 40.89 20.13 1.33
CA GLY A 726 40.03 20.87 2.25
C GLY A 726 39.19 19.98 3.17
N PRO A 727 38.69 20.52 4.28
CA PRO A 727 37.84 19.78 5.21
C PRO A 727 36.55 19.32 4.52
N VAL A 728 36.02 18.16 4.93
CA VAL A 728 34.80 17.58 4.35
C VAL A 728 33.55 18.45 4.59
N ALA A 729 33.57 19.28 5.64
CA ALA A 729 32.58 20.31 5.93
C ALA A 729 33.31 21.62 6.23
N THR A 730 32.82 22.74 5.70
CA THR A 730 33.45 24.06 5.90
C THR A 730 32.56 24.95 6.76
N SER A 731 33.17 25.77 7.63
CA SER A 731 32.40 26.73 8.41
C SER A 731 31.94 27.89 7.53
N TRP A 732 30.84 28.53 7.89
CA TRP A 732 30.31 29.71 7.20
C TRP A 732 31.36 30.82 7.07
N GLY A 733 32.08 31.12 8.16
CA GLY A 733 33.18 32.10 8.14
C GLY A 733 34.33 31.69 7.21
N SER A 734 34.74 30.42 7.22
CA SER A 734 35.80 29.93 6.34
C SER A 734 35.39 29.93 4.87
N PHE A 735 34.15 29.52 4.57
CA PHE A 735 33.62 29.52 3.21
C PHE A 735 33.57 30.93 2.63
N THR A 736 33.05 31.89 3.38
CA THR A 736 32.95 33.28 2.93
C THR A 736 34.31 33.95 2.76
N HIS A 737 35.25 33.69 3.65
CA HIS A 737 36.63 34.16 3.53
C HIS A 737 37.31 33.60 2.27
N TYR A 738 37.23 32.28 2.07
CA TYR A 738 37.85 31.60 0.94
C TYR A 738 37.32 32.13 -0.40
N GLN A 739 35.99 32.21 -0.55
CA GLN A 739 35.36 32.66 -1.79
C GLN A 739 35.68 34.12 -2.14
N LYS A 740 35.99 34.97 -1.14
CA LYS A 740 36.35 36.37 -1.35
C LYS A 740 37.84 36.59 -1.64
N ASN A 741 38.72 35.81 -1.01
CA ASN A 741 40.15 36.13 -0.96
C ASN A 741 41.05 35.11 -1.66
N GLU A 742 40.60 33.86 -1.81
CA GLU A 742 41.43 32.74 -2.29
C GLU A 742 40.89 32.05 -3.54
N ALA A 743 39.57 32.13 -3.78
CA ALA A 743 38.93 31.39 -4.87
C ALA A 743 39.39 31.88 -6.26
N TRP A 744 39.64 30.92 -7.15
CA TRP A 744 39.98 31.16 -8.55
C TRP A 744 38.73 31.49 -9.38
N VAL A 745 38.88 32.08 -10.58
CA VAL A 745 37.70 32.43 -11.41
C VAL A 745 36.89 31.18 -11.76
N TRP A 746 37.53 30.04 -12.01
CA TRP A 746 36.81 28.79 -12.31
C TRP A 746 35.93 28.31 -11.15
N GLU A 747 36.28 28.61 -9.89
CA GLU A 747 35.44 28.29 -8.73
C GLU A 747 34.22 29.20 -8.68
N HIS A 748 34.37 30.48 -9.04
CA HIS A 748 33.23 31.39 -9.19
C HIS A 748 32.34 30.98 -10.38
N LEU A 749 32.91 30.50 -11.48
CA LEU A 749 32.15 29.92 -12.59
C LEU A 749 31.33 28.71 -12.12
N ALA A 750 31.92 27.80 -11.35
CA ALA A 750 31.18 26.69 -10.75
C ALA A 750 30.09 27.15 -9.78
N LEU A 751 30.35 28.23 -9.02
CA LEU A 751 29.41 28.82 -8.06
C LEU A 751 28.16 29.44 -8.72
N THR A 752 28.23 29.84 -10.00
CA THR A 752 27.04 30.33 -10.75
C THR A 752 25.90 29.31 -10.80
N ARG A 753 26.23 28.01 -10.78
CA ARG A 753 25.26 26.91 -10.79
C ARG A 753 24.82 26.46 -9.41
N ALA A 754 25.47 26.95 -8.34
CA ALA A 754 25.23 26.42 -7.00
C ALA A 754 23.82 26.76 -6.47
N ARG A 755 23.22 25.85 -5.70
CA ARG A 755 21.93 26.05 -5.03
C ARG A 755 21.84 25.25 -3.75
N VAL A 756 21.26 25.82 -2.70
CA VAL A 756 21.00 25.07 -1.46
C VAL A 756 19.83 24.11 -1.68
N VAL A 757 20.02 22.83 -1.35
CA VAL A 757 19.03 21.75 -1.53
C VAL A 757 18.51 21.15 -0.23
N ALA A 758 19.23 21.35 0.89
CA ALA A 758 18.79 20.87 2.20
C ALA A 758 19.50 21.61 3.35
N GLY A 759 18.91 21.56 4.54
CA GLY A 759 19.51 22.02 5.79
C GLY A 759 18.79 23.21 6.43
N ALA A 760 19.52 23.96 7.27
CA ALA A 760 18.96 25.05 8.07
C ALA A 760 18.47 26.23 7.20
N PRO A 761 17.18 26.64 7.28
CA PRO A 761 16.62 27.67 6.40
C PRO A 761 17.32 29.03 6.46
N GLU A 762 17.68 29.49 7.66
CA GLU A 762 18.36 30.79 7.83
C GLU A 762 19.77 30.78 7.22
N LEU A 763 20.53 29.70 7.44
CA LEU A 763 21.86 29.54 6.84
C LEU A 763 21.76 29.42 5.31
N ALA A 764 20.73 28.74 4.80
CA ALA A 764 20.48 28.64 3.35
C ALA A 764 20.26 30.02 2.70
N GLN A 765 19.47 30.88 3.35
CA GLN A 765 19.23 32.26 2.90
C GLN A 765 20.52 33.09 2.91
N ASP A 766 21.34 32.97 3.96
CA ASP A 766 22.63 33.65 4.04
C ASP A 766 23.60 33.19 2.95
N ILE A 767 23.67 31.87 2.67
CA ILE A 767 24.49 31.30 1.60
C ILE A 767 24.07 31.87 0.24
N GLU A 768 22.77 31.90 -0.07
CA GLU A 768 22.29 32.42 -1.36
C GLU A 768 22.54 33.92 -1.49
N LYS A 769 22.34 34.69 -0.41
CA LYS A 769 22.67 36.13 -0.38
C LYS A 769 24.15 36.36 -0.67
N PHE A 770 25.03 35.65 0.04
CA PHE A 770 26.47 35.74 -0.18
C PHE A 770 26.87 35.31 -1.59
N ARG A 771 26.27 34.25 -2.12
CA ARG A 771 26.49 33.80 -3.50
C ARG A 771 26.21 34.92 -4.48
N LYS A 772 25.05 35.59 -4.34
CA LYS A 772 24.68 36.75 -5.15
C LYS A 772 25.70 37.89 -5.02
N ASP A 773 26.12 38.21 -3.80
CA ASP A 773 27.09 39.28 -3.53
C ASP A 773 28.47 38.97 -4.16
N VAL A 774 28.95 37.73 -4.06
CA VAL A 774 30.20 37.32 -4.70
C VAL A 774 30.07 37.38 -6.22
N LEU A 775 29.00 36.83 -6.79
CA LEU A 775 28.84 36.79 -8.25
C LEU A 775 28.64 38.18 -8.85
N SER A 776 28.00 39.12 -8.15
CA SER A 776 27.81 40.50 -8.63
C SER A 776 28.99 41.45 -8.36
N ALA A 777 30.07 40.98 -7.74
CA ALA A 777 31.27 41.80 -7.52
C ALA A 777 31.89 42.27 -8.85
N PRO A 778 32.39 43.52 -8.95
CA PRO A 778 33.08 44.02 -10.14
C PRO A 778 34.30 43.14 -10.49
N ARG A 779 34.42 42.77 -11.76
CA ARG A 779 35.52 41.92 -12.26
C ARG A 779 36.09 42.43 -13.57
N ASP A 780 37.34 42.08 -13.79
CA ASP A 780 38.02 42.30 -15.06
C ASP A 780 37.56 41.26 -16.09
N ARG A 781 36.86 41.72 -17.13
CA ARG A 781 36.39 40.92 -18.26
C ARG A 781 37.53 40.16 -18.94
N VAL A 782 38.67 40.82 -19.20
CA VAL A 782 39.81 40.22 -19.91
C VAL A 782 40.39 39.08 -19.07
N LYS A 783 40.48 39.27 -17.75
CA LYS A 783 40.93 38.23 -16.82
C LYS A 783 40.01 37.00 -16.86
N ILE A 784 38.68 37.19 -16.79
CA ILE A 784 37.72 36.08 -16.84
C ILE A 784 37.87 35.29 -18.14
N LEU A 785 37.93 35.97 -19.28
CA LEU A 785 38.05 35.33 -20.59
C LEU A 785 39.40 34.61 -20.77
N THR A 786 40.49 35.18 -20.22
CA THR A 786 41.81 34.54 -20.23
C THR A 786 41.82 33.26 -19.39
N GLU A 787 41.28 33.32 -18.17
CA GLU A 787 41.18 32.13 -17.31
C GLU A 787 40.24 31.07 -17.90
N MET A 788 39.17 31.48 -18.60
CA MET A 788 38.32 30.56 -19.36
C MET A 788 39.13 29.85 -20.46
N ALA A 789 39.91 30.58 -21.26
CA ALA A 789 40.74 30.00 -22.32
C ALA A 789 41.77 28.99 -21.76
N GLU A 790 42.38 29.31 -20.62
CA GLU A 790 43.26 28.37 -19.93
C GLU A 790 42.51 27.12 -19.42
N MET A 791 41.32 27.29 -18.85
CA MET A 791 40.51 26.16 -18.38
C MET A 791 40.09 25.24 -19.52
N ARG A 792 39.67 25.80 -20.67
CA ARG A 792 39.37 25.01 -21.89
C ARG A 792 40.56 24.15 -22.31
N ARG A 793 41.76 24.73 -22.32
CA ARG A 793 43.00 24.01 -22.66
C ARG A 793 43.32 22.90 -21.64
N ARG A 794 43.20 23.17 -20.34
CA ARG A 794 43.41 22.16 -19.28
C ARG A 794 42.42 21.01 -19.36
N LEU A 795 41.15 21.29 -19.67
CA LEU A 795 40.14 20.26 -19.88
C LEU A 795 40.45 19.40 -21.11
N ALA A 796 40.87 20.02 -22.20
CA ALA A 796 41.26 19.33 -23.43
C ALA A 796 42.48 18.41 -23.25
N THR A 797 43.45 18.79 -22.40
CA THR A 797 44.61 17.92 -22.09
C THR A 797 44.29 16.83 -21.07
N ALA A 798 43.37 17.09 -20.14
CA ALA A 798 43.04 16.13 -19.08
C ALA A 798 42.06 15.04 -19.51
N LYS A 799 41.16 15.33 -20.47
CA LYS A 799 40.14 14.37 -20.93
C LYS A 799 39.98 14.43 -22.44
N THR A 800 40.21 13.30 -23.09
CA THR A 800 39.92 13.11 -24.51
C THR A 800 38.49 12.59 -24.70
N PRO A 801 37.75 13.11 -25.70
CA PRO A 801 36.53 12.50 -26.21
C PRO A 801 36.54 10.98 -26.32
N ASP A 802 35.51 10.31 -25.79
CA ASP A 802 35.25 8.90 -26.10
C ASP A 802 34.37 8.76 -27.35
N GLY A 803 34.96 9.11 -28.51
CA GLY A 803 34.27 9.08 -29.80
C GLY A 803 33.26 10.22 -30.01
N VAL A 804 32.36 10.02 -30.98
CA VAL A 804 31.36 11.02 -31.41
C VAL A 804 30.16 11.12 -30.47
N TRP A 805 29.80 10.00 -29.83
CA TRP A 805 28.65 9.90 -28.92
C TRP A 805 28.93 10.43 -27.51
N ASP A 806 30.19 10.73 -27.18
CA ASP A 806 30.54 11.52 -25.99
C ASP A 806 30.23 12.99 -26.24
N ALA A 807 28.96 13.36 -26.07
CA ALA A 807 28.50 14.73 -26.26
C ALA A 807 28.93 15.68 -25.14
N LYS A 808 29.55 15.16 -24.05
CA LYS A 808 29.87 15.95 -22.85
C LYS A 808 31.27 16.55 -22.91
N VAL A 809 32.27 15.74 -23.21
CA VAL A 809 33.69 16.11 -23.06
C VAL A 809 34.32 16.42 -24.42
N GLY A 810 34.99 17.57 -24.55
CA GLY A 810 35.69 17.97 -25.77
C GLY A 810 35.43 19.42 -26.17
N GLY A 811 36.22 19.94 -27.11
CA GLY A 811 36.00 21.28 -27.66
C GLY A 811 34.65 21.38 -28.37
N GLY A 812 33.91 22.46 -28.12
CA GLY A 812 32.59 22.70 -28.70
C GLY A 812 31.47 21.79 -28.20
N ARG A 813 31.73 20.95 -27.18
CA ARG A 813 30.74 20.02 -26.60
C ARG A 813 30.09 20.61 -25.35
N MET A 814 29.21 19.84 -24.67
CA MET A 814 28.40 20.38 -23.56
C MET A 814 29.22 21.12 -22.49
N LEU A 815 30.33 20.53 -22.02
CA LEU A 815 31.13 21.14 -20.96
C LEU A 815 31.70 22.50 -21.39
N ASP A 816 32.03 22.66 -22.66
CA ASP A 816 32.57 23.89 -23.24
C ASP A 816 31.49 24.98 -23.36
N ILE A 817 30.28 24.58 -23.74
CA ILE A 817 29.11 25.47 -23.79
C ILE A 817 28.66 25.86 -22.37
N GLU A 818 28.68 24.93 -21.42
CA GLU A 818 28.40 25.20 -20.01
C GLU A 818 29.39 26.22 -19.43
N LEU A 819 30.69 26.07 -19.73
CA LEU A 819 31.70 27.04 -19.31
C LEU A 819 31.44 28.42 -19.92
N THR A 820 31.05 28.47 -21.21
CA THR A 820 30.68 29.72 -21.91
C THR A 820 29.47 30.38 -21.24
N SER A 821 28.46 29.60 -20.89
CA SER A 821 27.27 30.06 -20.18
C SER A 821 27.60 30.61 -18.78
N GLN A 822 28.46 29.92 -18.03
CA GLN A 822 28.93 30.36 -16.71
C GLN A 822 29.68 31.69 -16.80
N VAL A 823 30.49 31.89 -17.84
CA VAL A 823 31.17 33.17 -18.09
C VAL A 823 30.17 34.28 -18.31
N GLY A 824 29.14 34.06 -19.15
CA GLY A 824 28.06 35.04 -19.35
C GLY A 824 27.36 35.41 -18.04
N ALA A 825 26.99 34.41 -17.23
CA ALA A 825 26.38 34.63 -15.93
C ALA A 825 27.29 35.44 -14.99
N LEU A 826 28.60 35.13 -14.97
CA LEU A 826 29.57 35.81 -14.13
C LEU A 826 29.83 37.27 -14.57
N LEU A 827 29.88 37.53 -15.88
CA LEU A 827 30.08 38.88 -16.43
C LEU A 827 28.91 39.82 -16.08
N GLU A 828 27.68 39.31 -16.13
CA GLU A 828 26.48 40.08 -15.78
C GLU A 828 26.16 40.07 -14.28
N GLY A 829 26.92 39.35 -13.46
CA GLY A 829 26.65 39.21 -12.02
C GLY A 829 25.35 38.47 -11.71
N ASN A 830 24.88 37.63 -12.63
CA ASN A 830 23.62 36.91 -12.53
C ASN A 830 23.78 35.59 -11.77
N THR A 831 22.78 35.24 -10.95
CA THR A 831 22.72 33.99 -10.19
C THR A 831 21.99 32.86 -10.92
N ILE A 832 21.76 33.02 -12.23
CA ILE A 832 20.94 32.12 -13.04
C ILE A 832 21.69 30.81 -13.29
N GLN A 833 21.00 29.69 -13.07
CA GLN A 833 21.60 28.35 -13.03
C GLN A 833 21.44 27.56 -14.34
N ASN A 834 20.54 27.99 -15.24
CA ASN A 834 20.26 27.34 -16.51
C ASN A 834 21.23 27.81 -17.62
N VAL A 835 21.71 26.87 -18.45
CA VAL A 835 22.68 27.13 -19.52
C VAL A 835 22.18 28.17 -20.53
N GLY A 836 20.94 28.06 -20.99
CA GLY A 836 20.38 29.00 -21.97
C GLY A 836 20.35 30.44 -21.46
N ALA A 837 20.00 30.64 -20.20
CA ALA A 837 19.99 31.98 -19.61
C ALA A 837 21.41 32.56 -19.43
N GLY A 838 22.40 31.74 -19.06
CA GLY A 838 23.79 32.19 -19.03
C GLY A 838 24.34 32.51 -20.44
N LEU A 839 23.90 31.78 -21.48
CA LEU A 839 24.21 32.14 -22.87
C LEU A 839 23.56 33.48 -23.26
N GLN A 840 22.33 33.77 -22.84
CA GLN A 840 21.73 35.10 -23.04
C GLN A 840 22.51 36.20 -22.31
N ALA A 841 23.07 35.90 -21.12
CA ALA A 841 23.94 36.83 -20.40
C ALA A 841 25.26 37.13 -21.16
N THR A 842 25.77 36.19 -21.96
CA THR A 842 26.91 36.50 -22.88
C THR A 842 26.54 37.53 -23.95
N VAL A 843 25.27 37.59 -24.35
CA VAL A 843 24.76 38.60 -25.30
C VAL A 843 24.57 39.94 -24.60
N ALA A 844 23.98 39.93 -23.40
CA ALA A 844 23.80 41.14 -22.59
C ALA A 844 25.12 41.85 -22.27
N SER A 845 26.17 41.06 -21.98
CA SER A 845 27.53 41.57 -21.78
C SER A 845 28.22 42.03 -23.08
N GLY A 846 27.62 41.79 -24.25
CA GLY A 846 28.19 42.11 -25.55
C GLY A 846 29.39 41.24 -25.94
N TRP A 847 29.55 40.06 -25.33
CA TRP A 847 30.62 39.12 -25.69
C TRP A 847 30.27 38.26 -26.90
N LEU A 848 29.05 37.71 -26.92
CA LEU A 848 28.51 36.95 -28.04
C LEU A 848 27.39 37.70 -28.75
N GLN A 849 27.20 37.40 -30.03
CA GLN A 849 26.03 37.87 -30.77
C GLN A 849 24.80 36.99 -30.46
N VAL A 850 23.60 37.53 -30.68
CA VAL A 850 22.34 36.77 -30.51
C VAL A 850 22.35 35.46 -31.32
N ALA A 851 22.85 35.51 -32.56
CA ALA A 851 22.96 34.35 -33.43
C ALA A 851 23.90 33.28 -32.84
N ASP A 852 25.05 33.71 -32.33
CA ASP A 852 26.05 32.83 -31.71
C ASP A 852 25.46 32.10 -30.49
N ALA A 853 24.86 32.86 -29.56
CA ALA A 853 24.26 32.31 -28.34
C ALA A 853 23.08 31.38 -28.65
N THR A 854 22.26 31.70 -29.65
CA THR A 854 21.15 30.85 -30.10
C THR A 854 21.66 29.53 -30.68
N TYR A 855 22.73 29.57 -31.49
CA TYR A 855 23.33 28.37 -32.06
C TYR A 855 23.96 27.47 -30.99
N LEU A 856 24.67 28.06 -30.02
CA LEU A 856 25.21 27.32 -28.88
C LEU A 856 24.10 26.69 -28.04
N HIS A 857 23.02 27.42 -27.78
CA HIS A 857 21.89 26.90 -27.00
C HIS A 857 21.22 25.71 -27.70
N GLY A 858 20.87 25.84 -28.99
CA GLY A 858 20.29 24.74 -29.75
C GLY A 858 21.23 23.54 -29.90
N SER A 859 22.55 23.76 -29.87
CA SER A 859 23.55 22.67 -29.86
C SER A 859 23.62 21.99 -28.50
N TYR A 860 23.58 22.76 -27.41
CA TYR A 860 23.52 22.21 -26.06
C TYR A 860 22.28 21.33 -25.84
N ASP A 861 21.11 21.76 -26.31
CA ASP A 861 19.87 20.98 -26.18
C ASP A 861 19.98 19.63 -26.90
N LEU A 862 20.55 19.61 -28.11
CA LEU A 862 20.81 18.37 -28.85
C LEU A 862 21.78 17.47 -28.08
N PHE A 863 22.90 18.03 -27.61
CA PHE A 863 23.91 17.27 -26.88
C PHE A 863 23.37 16.72 -25.55
N TRP A 864 22.52 17.50 -24.86
CA TRP A 864 21.82 17.07 -23.66
C TRP A 864 20.88 15.89 -23.94
N SER A 865 20.10 15.96 -25.03
CA SER A 865 19.23 14.85 -25.45
C SER A 865 20.04 13.57 -25.74
N VAL A 866 21.15 13.69 -26.47
CA VAL A 866 22.05 12.55 -26.74
C VAL A 866 22.63 11.99 -25.45
N GLN A 867 23.18 12.84 -24.58
CA GLN A 867 23.79 12.42 -23.33
C GLN A 867 22.79 11.73 -22.39
N THR A 868 21.58 12.28 -22.28
CA THR A 868 20.54 11.75 -21.40
C THR A 868 20.04 10.41 -21.92
N ALA A 869 19.79 10.30 -23.24
CA ALA A 869 19.38 9.04 -23.86
C ALA A 869 20.49 7.97 -23.75
N ALA A 870 21.74 8.34 -24.03
CA ALA A 870 22.91 7.46 -23.90
C ALA A 870 23.03 6.85 -22.50
N ARG A 871 22.87 7.67 -21.46
CA ARG A 871 22.95 7.25 -20.05
C ARG A 871 21.77 6.40 -19.60
N LEU A 872 20.64 6.45 -20.29
CA LEU A 872 19.52 5.54 -20.04
C LEU A 872 19.70 4.18 -20.73
N LEU A 873 20.33 4.18 -21.91
CA LEU A 873 20.58 2.96 -22.68
C LEU A 873 21.74 2.12 -22.12
N SER A 874 22.79 2.78 -21.60
CA SER A 874 24.04 2.12 -21.22
C SER A 874 24.73 2.80 -20.04
N SER A 875 25.42 2.01 -19.21
CA SER A 875 26.30 2.50 -18.13
C SER A 875 27.70 2.90 -18.60
N THR A 876 28.13 2.42 -19.77
CA THR A 876 29.49 2.62 -20.28
C THR A 876 29.54 3.47 -21.55
N GLY A 877 28.45 4.17 -21.88
CA GLY A 877 28.34 4.97 -23.12
C GLY A 877 27.71 4.22 -24.30
N ILE A 878 27.46 4.92 -25.41
CA ILE A 878 26.85 4.35 -26.62
C ILE A 878 27.95 3.74 -27.49
N ASN A 879 27.77 2.46 -27.83
CA ASN A 879 28.45 1.81 -28.93
C ASN A 879 27.39 1.42 -29.97
N THR A 880 27.41 2.05 -31.14
CA THR A 880 26.43 1.83 -32.21
C THR A 880 26.42 0.40 -32.73
N ALA A 881 27.52 -0.34 -32.62
CA ALA A 881 27.58 -1.76 -32.97
C ALA A 881 26.73 -2.64 -32.05
N ASN A 882 26.43 -2.19 -30.83
CA ASN A 882 25.74 -2.96 -29.80
C ASN A 882 24.43 -2.31 -29.32
N LEU A 883 24.02 -1.18 -29.91
CA LEU A 883 22.89 -0.37 -29.42
C LEU A 883 21.52 -1.05 -29.63
N GLY A 884 21.45 -2.07 -30.51
CA GLY A 884 20.20 -2.68 -30.95
C GLY A 884 19.31 -1.69 -31.70
N GLU A 885 18.28 -2.17 -32.40
CA GLU A 885 17.41 -1.25 -33.16
C GLU A 885 16.51 -0.40 -32.25
N GLY A 886 16.00 -0.98 -31.16
CA GLY A 886 15.16 -0.25 -30.20
C GLY A 886 15.90 0.94 -29.57
N GLY A 887 17.17 0.73 -29.20
CA GLY A 887 18.04 1.80 -28.69
C GLY A 887 18.33 2.89 -29.73
N ALA A 888 18.55 2.49 -30.99
CA ALA A 888 18.74 3.42 -32.10
C ALA A 888 17.49 4.29 -32.34
N GLN A 889 16.31 3.68 -32.42
CA GLN A 889 15.03 4.39 -32.60
C GLN A 889 14.73 5.33 -31.43
N PHE A 890 15.03 4.91 -30.20
CA PHE A 890 14.89 5.78 -29.03
C PHE A 890 15.80 7.01 -29.11
N LEU A 891 17.07 6.83 -29.50
CA LEU A 891 18.02 7.93 -29.64
C LEU A 891 17.60 8.91 -30.75
N CYS A 892 17.20 8.39 -31.90
CA CYS A 892 16.64 9.16 -33.02
C CYS A 892 15.42 9.97 -32.59
N ARG A 893 14.42 9.33 -31.97
CA ARG A 893 13.20 9.99 -31.46
C ARG A 893 13.53 11.07 -30.43
N SER A 894 14.43 10.80 -29.49
CA SER A 894 14.79 11.73 -28.42
C SER A 894 15.54 12.96 -28.91
N THR A 895 16.17 12.88 -30.09
CA THR A 895 16.93 13.98 -30.70
C THR A 895 16.19 14.63 -31.87
N GLY A 896 15.12 14.02 -32.38
CA GLY A 896 14.34 14.52 -33.51
C GLY A 896 14.97 14.21 -34.88
N PHE A 897 15.84 13.20 -34.97
CA PHE A 897 16.48 12.77 -36.21
C PHE A 897 15.91 11.44 -36.70
N ASP A 898 15.89 11.23 -38.01
CA ASP A 898 15.31 10.02 -38.61
C ASP A 898 16.29 8.83 -38.64
N SER A 899 17.61 9.08 -38.55
CA SER A 899 18.63 8.04 -38.58
C SER A 899 19.85 8.40 -37.70
N LEU A 900 20.57 7.37 -37.25
CA LEU A 900 21.80 7.55 -36.47
C LEU A 900 22.91 8.21 -37.28
N GLU A 901 22.97 7.96 -38.59
CA GLU A 901 23.95 8.57 -39.50
C GLU A 901 23.75 10.08 -39.58
N HIS A 902 22.51 10.54 -39.81
CA HIS A 902 22.19 11.97 -39.84
C HIS A 902 22.46 12.65 -38.49
N LEU A 903 22.14 11.97 -37.38
CA LEU A 903 22.44 12.48 -36.05
C LEU A 903 23.96 12.59 -35.83
N GLN A 904 24.74 11.59 -36.25
CA GLN A 904 26.20 11.60 -36.12
C GLN A 904 26.82 12.76 -36.90
N ASP A 905 26.44 12.93 -38.18
CA ASP A 905 26.94 14.00 -39.03
C ASP A 905 26.64 15.39 -38.43
N GLU A 906 25.42 15.56 -37.89
CA GLU A 906 25.02 16.81 -37.25
C GLU A 906 25.80 17.07 -35.95
N LEU A 907 26.07 16.03 -35.14
CA LEU A 907 26.89 16.15 -33.94
C LEU A 907 28.31 16.60 -34.28
N GLU A 908 28.97 15.94 -35.22
CA GLU A 908 30.33 16.30 -35.65
C GLU A 908 30.39 17.74 -36.18
N ARG A 909 29.43 18.11 -37.03
CA ARG A 909 29.32 19.47 -37.56
C ARG A 909 29.14 20.51 -36.45
N ARG A 910 28.28 20.24 -35.47
CA ARG A 910 28.03 21.16 -34.36
C ARG A 910 29.18 21.24 -33.38
N TYR A 911 29.87 20.13 -33.10
CA TYR A 911 31.07 20.16 -32.25
C TYR A 911 32.13 21.10 -32.83
N GLU A 912 32.43 20.96 -34.13
CA GLU A 912 33.43 21.81 -34.79
C GLU A 912 32.98 23.28 -34.87
N ALA A 913 31.72 23.52 -35.23
CA ALA A 913 31.16 24.86 -35.31
C ALA A 913 31.15 25.57 -33.95
N CYS A 914 30.70 24.89 -32.89
CA CYS A 914 30.70 25.44 -31.53
C CYS A 914 32.13 25.72 -31.04
N ASN A 915 33.07 24.79 -31.29
CA ASN A 915 34.46 24.97 -30.91
C ASN A 915 35.07 26.21 -31.59
N THR A 916 34.86 26.35 -32.90
CA THR A 916 35.33 27.49 -33.69
C THR A 916 34.72 28.80 -33.23
N LEU A 917 33.40 28.81 -32.96
CA LEU A 917 32.68 29.98 -32.47
C LEU A 917 33.23 30.45 -31.12
N ILE A 918 33.34 29.56 -30.13
CA ILE A 918 33.85 29.89 -28.80
C ILE A 918 35.31 30.35 -28.88
N ALA A 919 36.15 29.66 -29.67
CA ALA A 919 37.54 30.05 -29.87
C ALA A 919 37.68 31.42 -30.55
N SER A 920 36.83 31.73 -31.53
CA SER A 920 36.82 33.03 -32.21
C SER A 920 36.35 34.15 -31.29
N ALA A 921 35.33 33.91 -30.47
CA ALA A 921 34.84 34.86 -29.48
C ALA A 921 35.91 35.22 -28.43
N LEU A 922 36.71 34.25 -27.99
CA LEU A 922 37.86 34.49 -27.11
C LEU A 922 38.95 35.33 -27.79
N LYS A 923 39.26 35.02 -29.07
CA LYS A 923 40.25 35.80 -29.85
C LYS A 923 39.86 37.26 -30.06
N ARG A 924 38.58 37.56 -30.29
CA ARG A 924 38.09 38.94 -30.51
C ARG A 924 38.38 39.88 -29.33
N GLU A 925 38.43 39.34 -28.12
CA GLU A 925 38.59 40.09 -26.87
C GLU A 925 40.05 40.16 -26.39
N GLY A 926 41.01 39.72 -27.23
CA GLY A 926 42.43 39.70 -26.85
C GLY A 926 42.79 38.62 -25.83
N ALA A 927 41.87 37.70 -25.50
CA ALA A 927 42.13 36.53 -24.67
C ALA A 927 42.80 35.42 -25.51
N THR A 928 43.99 35.72 -26.04
CA THR A 928 44.90 34.73 -26.64
C THR A 928 46.10 34.56 -25.73
N LEU A 929 46.45 33.31 -25.45
CA LEU A 929 47.77 32.97 -24.94
C LEU A 929 48.70 33.01 -26.15
N ASP A 930 49.81 33.75 -26.04
CA ASP A 930 50.86 33.73 -27.06
C ASP A 930 51.22 32.28 -27.39
N GLN A 931 51.24 31.98 -28.69
CA GLN A 931 51.66 30.68 -29.21
C GLN A 931 53.17 30.55 -29.04
N ASP A 932 53.61 29.62 -28.20
CA ASP A 932 54.89 28.93 -28.32
C ASP A 932 54.64 27.47 -28.73
#